data_AF-A0A8H4UQ22-F1
#
_entry.id   AF-A0A8H4UQ22-F1
#
_cell.length_a   1.000
_cell.length_b   1.000
_cell.length_c   1.000
_cell.angle_alpha   90.00
_cell.angle_beta   90.00
_cell.angle_gamma   90.00
#
_symmetry.space_group_name_H-M   'P 1'
#
loop_
_entity.id
_entity.type
_entity.pdbx_description
1 polymer ?
#
loop_
_entity_poly.entity_id
_entity_poly.type
_entity_poly.pdbx_seq_one_letter_code
_entity_poly.pdbx_strand_id
1 'polypeptide(L)'
;MTPAALSSPSPPSEEPGTVLLETERLIIRRYSPSDAEAMAREANDISVSANLRARFPSPYHLSDAEAFLSKACQPDGTAYPQHNGMFLKPLTAENPASEPLFIGAMGVIPKDDVYFRTWEVGYWLGSASWGKGYATEAIRAFARWCFETWPGLNRLEASTYGRNEASQKVLRKCGFVEEGRRRAAIDKKGEVLDDVQFGLLRSDLEGIKELEREQGFDRDGRTTAGDDGHNHEGEFPSINQPLTSSQRPSWETRHILSHSRLLLSPPRPCTMATLRLASRGAKRLCMRPANIAARPLSTTCLRNYAAIEPIATKLVPTDEHFGNPNDPYGLSQHVPGATRKARENSVQDRKIRHYTVNFGPQHPAAHGVLRLILELSGEEIVRADPHVGLLHRGTEKLIEYKTYLQALPYFDRLDYVSMMTNEQCFSLAVEKLLNVEIPERAKFIRTLFGELTRVLNHLMSVLSHAMDVGALTPFLWGFEEREKLMEFYERVSGARLHAAYVRPGGVHQDIPVGLLDDIYQWATQFGDRIDETEEMLTDNRIWIERLRGVGVVPATEALNLSFTGVMLRGSGVPFDIRKSQPYDAYDQVEFDVPVGTNGDCYDRYLCRMEEFRQSLRIIIQCLNKMPGGPVRVEDYKVSPPPRSAMKENMEALIHHFLLYTKGYAVPPGETYSAIEAPKGEMGVYVVSDGSERPYRCHIRAPGFAHLGGFDHVAKGHLLADAVAVIGTMDLVFGEVDR
;
A
#
# COMPACT_ATOMS: atom_id res chain seq x y z
N MET A 1 -14.81 0.84 -18.59
CA MET A 1 -16.27 0.69 -18.42
C MET A 1 -16.55 0.77 -16.93
N THR A 2 -17.22 1.82 -16.46
CA THR A 2 -17.72 1.88 -15.06
C THR A 2 -18.78 0.80 -14.87
N PRO A 3 -18.67 -0.08 -13.85
CA PRO A 3 -19.72 -1.06 -13.61
C PRO A 3 -21.01 -0.34 -13.25
N ALA A 4 -22.10 -0.65 -13.96
CA ALA A 4 -23.42 -0.13 -13.64
C ALA A 4 -23.82 -0.58 -12.22
N ALA A 5 -24.37 0.35 -11.43
CA ALA A 5 -25.02 -0.01 -10.17
C ALA A 5 -26.18 -0.96 -10.46
N LEU A 6 -26.38 -1.98 -9.61
CA LEU A 6 -27.57 -2.82 -9.70
C LEU A 6 -28.79 -1.96 -9.36
N SER A 7 -29.48 -1.44 -10.37
CA SER A 7 -30.74 -0.73 -10.21
C SER A 7 -31.82 -1.72 -9.80
N SER A 8 -32.24 -1.64 -8.53
CA SER A 8 -33.31 -2.36 -7.82
C SER A 8 -33.34 -3.90 -7.95
N PRO A 9 -33.53 -4.63 -6.82
CA PRO A 9 -33.69 -6.09 -6.84
C PRO A 9 -35.06 -6.54 -7.41
N SER A 10 -35.78 -5.70 -8.15
CA SER A 10 -37.13 -6.03 -8.62
C SER A 10 -37.08 -6.74 -9.97
N PRO A 11 -37.33 -8.07 -10.07
CA PRO A 11 -37.83 -8.63 -11.31
C PRO A 11 -39.18 -7.93 -11.61
N PRO A 12 -39.57 -7.84 -12.90
CA PRO A 12 -40.74 -7.07 -13.32
C PRO A 12 -41.98 -7.52 -12.53
N SER A 13 -42.71 -6.55 -11.97
CA SER A 13 -44.08 -6.62 -11.44
C SER A 13 -44.82 -7.96 -11.65
N GLU A 14 -44.60 -8.93 -10.77
CA GLU A 14 -45.34 -10.20 -10.73
C GLU A 14 -46.46 -10.14 -9.67
N GLU A 15 -47.62 -10.67 -10.01
CA GLU A 15 -48.84 -10.65 -9.18
C GLU A 15 -48.65 -11.39 -7.83
N PRO A 16 -49.43 -11.06 -6.79
CA PRO A 16 -49.46 -11.84 -5.55
C PRO A 16 -49.75 -13.32 -5.83
N GLY A 17 -48.98 -14.23 -5.25
CA GLY A 17 -49.12 -15.68 -5.45
C GLY A 17 -48.26 -16.29 -6.58
N THR A 18 -47.51 -15.50 -7.35
CA THR A 18 -46.61 -16.04 -8.39
C THR A 18 -45.51 -16.94 -7.79
N VAL A 19 -45.33 -18.11 -8.39
CA VAL A 19 -44.31 -19.10 -8.01
C VAL A 19 -42.95 -18.66 -8.54
N LEU A 20 -41.97 -18.53 -7.65
CA LEU A 20 -40.60 -18.11 -7.97
C LEU A 20 -39.68 -19.31 -8.20
N LEU A 21 -39.79 -20.32 -7.34
CA LEU A 21 -38.93 -21.49 -7.36
C LEU A 21 -39.67 -22.72 -6.89
N GLU A 22 -39.48 -23.81 -7.60
CA GLU A 22 -39.94 -25.13 -7.18
C GLU A 22 -38.76 -26.07 -6.97
N THR A 23 -38.83 -26.83 -5.90
CA THR A 23 -37.89 -27.90 -5.55
C THR A 23 -38.64 -29.24 -5.51
N GLU A 24 -37.99 -30.32 -5.09
CA GLU A 24 -38.62 -31.64 -4.99
C GLU A 24 -39.81 -31.62 -4.03
N ARG A 25 -39.67 -30.93 -2.88
CA ARG A 25 -40.69 -30.92 -1.83
C ARG A 25 -41.33 -29.56 -1.58
N LEU A 26 -40.66 -28.46 -1.97
CA LEU A 26 -41.08 -27.10 -1.62
C LEU A 26 -41.45 -26.26 -2.84
N ILE A 27 -42.41 -25.37 -2.64
CA ILE A 27 -42.79 -24.26 -3.52
C ILE A 27 -42.44 -22.96 -2.79
N ILE A 28 -41.63 -22.11 -3.41
CA ILE A 28 -41.35 -20.75 -2.94
C ILE A 28 -42.11 -19.80 -3.84
N ARG A 29 -43.07 -19.06 -3.28
CA ARG A 29 -43.92 -18.11 -4.04
C ARG A 29 -44.10 -16.80 -3.31
N ARG A 30 -44.48 -15.75 -4.04
CA ARG A 30 -44.91 -14.48 -3.43
C ARG A 30 -46.12 -14.71 -2.53
N TYR A 31 -46.22 -13.91 -1.49
CA TYR A 31 -47.37 -13.96 -0.60
C TYR A 31 -48.67 -13.61 -1.31
N SER A 32 -49.75 -14.21 -0.83
CA SER A 32 -51.13 -13.84 -1.13
C SER A 32 -51.78 -13.29 0.15
N PRO A 33 -52.73 -12.34 0.06
CA PRO A 33 -53.52 -11.91 1.21
C PRO A 33 -54.21 -13.07 1.96
N SER A 34 -54.52 -14.17 1.28
CA SER A 34 -55.10 -15.38 1.87
C SER A 34 -54.16 -16.14 2.82
N ASP A 35 -52.86 -15.85 2.79
CA ASP A 35 -51.86 -16.57 3.59
C ASP A 35 -51.78 -16.07 5.05
N ALA A 36 -52.55 -15.04 5.42
CA ALA A 36 -52.49 -14.38 6.73
C ALA A 36 -52.74 -15.33 7.90
N GLU A 37 -53.77 -16.18 7.81
CA GLU A 37 -54.12 -17.12 8.87
C GLU A 37 -53.06 -18.19 9.08
N ALA A 38 -52.51 -18.71 7.97
CA ALA A 38 -51.47 -19.73 7.99
C ALA A 38 -50.14 -19.15 8.53
N MET A 39 -49.81 -17.93 8.12
CA MET A 39 -48.66 -17.21 8.66
C MET A 39 -48.82 -16.97 10.16
N ALA A 40 -49.96 -16.44 10.61
CA ALA A 40 -50.21 -16.18 12.03
C ALA A 40 -50.09 -17.45 12.88
N ARG A 41 -50.58 -18.59 12.37
CA ARG A 41 -50.50 -19.88 13.06
C ARG A 41 -49.05 -20.33 13.32
N GLU A 42 -48.22 -20.33 12.28
CA GLU A 42 -46.81 -20.78 12.38
C GLU A 42 -45.92 -19.74 13.09
N ALA A 43 -46.25 -18.46 12.95
CA ALA A 43 -45.53 -17.33 13.55
C ALA A 43 -45.75 -17.17 15.06
N ASN A 44 -46.90 -17.61 15.58
CA ASN A 44 -47.28 -17.39 16.98
C ASN A 44 -46.50 -18.27 17.99
N ASP A 45 -45.61 -19.14 17.51
CA ASP A 45 -44.70 -19.89 18.38
C ASP A 45 -43.55 -19.00 18.90
N ILE A 46 -43.42 -18.93 20.23
CA ILE A 46 -42.37 -18.16 20.91
C ILE A 46 -40.98 -18.61 20.46
N SER A 47 -40.78 -19.91 20.21
CA SER A 47 -39.50 -20.48 19.81
C SER A 47 -39.02 -19.98 18.44
N VAL A 48 -39.94 -19.65 17.55
CA VAL A 48 -39.66 -19.02 16.24
C VAL A 48 -39.23 -17.56 16.45
N SER A 49 -40.01 -16.79 17.21
CA SER A 49 -39.73 -15.37 17.48
C SER A 49 -38.41 -15.14 18.25
N ALA A 50 -37.99 -16.10 19.07
CA ALA A 50 -36.77 -16.05 19.87
C ALA A 50 -35.49 -16.06 19.04
N ASN A 51 -35.55 -16.61 17.82
CA ASN A 51 -34.41 -16.80 16.93
C ASN A 51 -34.42 -15.85 15.72
N LEU A 52 -35.45 -15.00 15.60
CA LEU A 52 -35.59 -14.02 14.53
C LEU A 52 -34.99 -12.66 14.92
N ARG A 53 -34.29 -12.04 13.97
CA ARG A 53 -33.67 -10.71 14.14
C ARG A 53 -34.64 -9.55 14.00
N ALA A 54 -35.62 -9.69 13.09
CA ALA A 54 -36.68 -8.71 12.94
C ALA A 54 -37.44 -8.50 14.26
N ARG A 55 -38.01 -7.29 14.45
CA ARG A 55 -38.99 -7.02 15.51
C ARG A 55 -40.25 -7.82 15.21
N PHE A 56 -40.22 -9.09 15.58
CA PHE A 56 -41.32 -10.02 15.46
C PHE A 56 -42.17 -9.92 16.72
N PRO A 57 -43.41 -9.41 16.65
CA PRO A 57 -44.33 -9.38 17.78
C PRO A 57 -44.53 -10.80 18.33
N SER A 58 -44.63 -10.92 19.66
CA SER A 58 -44.89 -12.20 20.33
C SER A 58 -45.73 -11.89 21.57
N PRO A 59 -46.97 -12.38 21.66
CA PRO A 59 -47.70 -13.22 20.69
C PRO A 59 -47.92 -12.53 19.34
N TYR A 60 -48.02 -13.33 18.26
CA TYR A 60 -48.20 -12.84 16.90
C TYR A 60 -49.68 -12.95 16.52
N HIS A 61 -50.34 -11.81 16.34
CA HIS A 61 -51.78 -11.78 16.06
C HIS A 61 -52.06 -11.79 14.56
N LEU A 62 -53.29 -12.15 14.18
CA LEU A 62 -53.75 -12.12 12.79
C LEU A 62 -53.65 -10.71 12.18
N SER A 63 -53.91 -9.66 12.96
CA SER A 63 -53.70 -8.27 12.55
C SER A 63 -52.24 -7.95 12.20
N ASP A 64 -51.28 -8.59 12.86
CA ASP A 64 -49.84 -8.41 12.58
C ASP A 64 -49.47 -9.09 11.25
N ALA A 65 -50.05 -10.26 10.98
CA ALA A 65 -49.91 -10.97 9.70
C ALA A 65 -50.47 -10.14 8.53
N GLU A 66 -51.69 -9.61 8.68
CA GLU A 66 -52.32 -8.74 7.67
C GLU A 66 -51.52 -7.44 7.45
N ALA A 67 -50.99 -6.84 8.52
CA ALA A 67 -50.14 -5.65 8.44
C ALA A 67 -48.79 -5.92 7.74
N PHE A 68 -48.23 -7.13 7.90
CA PHE A 68 -47.03 -7.54 7.18
C PHE A 68 -47.33 -7.81 5.70
N LEU A 69 -48.39 -8.58 5.42
CA LEU A 69 -48.79 -8.95 4.06
C LEU A 69 -49.22 -7.75 3.22
N SER A 70 -49.92 -6.79 3.81
CA SER A 70 -50.29 -5.52 3.14
C SER A 70 -49.09 -4.68 2.73
N LYS A 71 -47.90 -4.89 3.32
CA LYS A 71 -46.63 -4.28 2.89
C LYS A 71 -45.89 -5.16 1.90
N ALA A 72 -45.84 -6.47 2.14
CA ALA A 72 -45.11 -7.43 1.31
C ALA A 72 -45.76 -7.64 -0.07
N CYS A 73 -47.09 -7.47 -0.19
CA CYS A 73 -47.84 -7.63 -1.43
C CYS A 73 -48.02 -6.34 -2.25
N GLN A 74 -47.38 -5.22 -1.89
CA GLN A 74 -47.51 -3.98 -2.66
C GLN A 74 -46.81 -4.09 -4.03
N PRO A 75 -47.50 -3.72 -5.13
CA PRO A 75 -46.98 -3.88 -6.49
C PRO A 75 -45.94 -2.82 -6.90
N ASP A 76 -45.84 -1.72 -6.15
CA ASP A 76 -44.91 -0.65 -6.47
C ASP A 76 -43.48 -1.06 -6.10
N GLY A 77 -42.55 -0.90 -7.06
CA GLY A 77 -41.15 -1.30 -7.01
C GLY A 77 -40.26 -0.63 -5.93
N THR A 78 -40.83 -0.28 -4.78
CA THR A 78 -40.16 0.25 -3.59
C THR A 78 -40.15 -0.74 -2.41
N ALA A 79 -40.66 -1.97 -2.60
CA ALA A 79 -40.60 -3.05 -1.60
C ALA A 79 -39.18 -3.61 -1.42
N TYR A 80 -38.31 -2.81 -0.82
CA TYR A 80 -37.24 -3.30 0.04
C TYR A 80 -37.91 -3.98 1.23
N PRO A 81 -37.73 -5.29 1.54
CA PRO A 81 -37.04 -6.40 0.86
C PRO A 81 -37.95 -7.38 0.10
N GLN A 82 -37.37 -8.25 -0.75
CA GLN A 82 -38.11 -9.39 -1.32
C GLN A 82 -38.42 -10.41 -0.22
N HIS A 83 -39.68 -10.53 0.17
CA HIS A 83 -40.16 -11.55 1.12
C HIS A 83 -41.10 -12.53 0.42
N ASN A 84 -40.78 -13.82 0.52
CA ASN A 84 -41.52 -14.91 -0.11
C ASN A 84 -41.98 -15.94 0.92
N GLY A 85 -43.12 -16.57 0.66
CA GLY A 85 -43.62 -17.68 1.45
C GLY A 85 -43.04 -19.01 0.99
N MET A 86 -42.73 -19.89 1.93
CA MET A 86 -42.33 -21.27 1.70
C MET A 86 -43.51 -22.20 1.96
N PHE A 87 -43.80 -23.06 0.98
CA PHE A 87 -44.93 -23.98 1.03
C PHE A 87 -44.48 -25.42 0.71
N LEU A 88 -45.10 -26.41 1.36
CA LEU A 88 -44.95 -27.82 0.99
C LEU A 88 -45.84 -28.15 -0.21
N LYS A 89 -45.30 -28.89 -1.18
CA LYS A 89 -46.05 -29.34 -2.36
C LYS A 89 -47.27 -30.17 -1.96
N PRO A 90 -48.45 -29.92 -2.55
CA PRO A 90 -49.64 -30.73 -2.30
C PRO A 90 -49.43 -32.17 -2.81
N LEU A 91 -50.23 -33.10 -2.28
CA LEU A 91 -50.22 -34.52 -2.69
C LEU A 91 -48.88 -35.25 -2.52
N THR A 92 -48.06 -34.80 -1.56
CA THR A 92 -46.80 -35.47 -1.18
C THR A 92 -47.00 -36.29 0.09
N ALA A 93 -46.10 -37.24 0.38
CA ALA A 93 -46.14 -38.02 1.63
C ALA A 93 -46.12 -37.13 2.89
N GLU A 94 -45.58 -35.91 2.77
CA GLU A 94 -45.43 -34.95 3.86
C GLU A 94 -46.58 -33.92 3.91
N ASN A 95 -47.36 -33.75 2.84
CA ASN A 95 -48.58 -32.96 2.78
C ASN A 95 -49.67 -33.70 1.98
N PRO A 96 -50.55 -34.48 2.64
CA PRO A 96 -51.64 -35.21 1.98
C PRO A 96 -52.79 -34.31 1.52
N ALA A 97 -52.78 -33.00 1.84
CA ALA A 97 -53.80 -32.07 1.41
C ALA A 97 -53.65 -31.73 -0.09
N SER A 98 -54.78 -31.33 -0.70
CA SER A 98 -54.83 -30.86 -2.09
C SER A 98 -54.23 -29.45 -2.25
N GLU A 99 -54.05 -28.72 -1.16
CA GLU A 99 -53.52 -27.35 -1.15
C GLU A 99 -52.09 -27.28 -0.59
N PRO A 100 -51.27 -26.34 -1.08
CA PRO A 100 -49.91 -26.13 -0.58
C PRO A 100 -49.93 -25.63 0.87
N LEU A 101 -49.21 -26.32 1.76
CA LEU A 101 -49.16 -25.98 3.19
C LEU A 101 -48.06 -24.95 3.47
N PHE A 102 -48.40 -23.80 4.06
CA PHE A 102 -47.42 -22.79 4.48
C PHE A 102 -46.55 -23.31 5.64
N ILE A 103 -45.23 -23.22 5.50
CA ILE A 103 -44.28 -23.71 6.51
C ILE A 103 -43.28 -22.66 7.01
N GLY A 104 -43.20 -21.50 6.35
CA GLY A 104 -42.24 -20.46 6.73
C GLY A 104 -42.01 -19.39 5.67
N ALA A 105 -40.97 -18.58 5.85
CA ALA A 105 -40.64 -17.49 4.96
C ALA A 105 -39.16 -17.49 4.56
N MET A 106 -38.88 -16.94 3.39
CA MET A 106 -37.53 -16.72 2.87
C MET A 106 -37.47 -15.40 2.10
N GLY A 107 -36.37 -14.68 2.20
CA GLY A 107 -36.21 -13.41 1.51
C GLY A 107 -34.78 -12.91 1.43
N VAL A 108 -34.58 -11.85 0.64
CA VAL A 108 -33.30 -11.15 0.49
C VAL A 108 -33.45 -9.65 0.70
N ILE A 109 -32.45 -9.07 1.35
CA ILE A 109 -32.32 -7.63 1.62
C ILE A 109 -30.97 -7.18 1.03
N PRO A 110 -30.91 -6.28 0.05
CA PRO A 110 -29.62 -5.75 -0.41
C PRO A 110 -29.00 -4.89 0.71
N LYS A 111 -27.68 -5.01 0.91
CA LYS A 111 -26.93 -4.15 1.84
C LYS A 111 -26.46 -2.88 1.15
N ASP A 112 -26.33 -1.82 1.94
CA ASP A 112 -25.78 -0.54 1.52
C ASP A 112 -24.28 -0.68 1.19
N ASP A 113 -23.99 -0.96 -0.08
CA ASP A 113 -22.65 -0.87 -0.66
C ASP A 113 -22.69 -0.01 -1.93
N VAL A 114 -21.53 0.43 -2.43
CA VAL A 114 -21.43 1.40 -3.54
C VAL A 114 -22.19 0.94 -4.80
N TYR A 115 -22.37 -0.37 -5.00
CA TYR A 115 -22.98 -0.95 -6.21
C TYR A 115 -24.07 -2.01 -5.93
N PHE A 116 -24.51 -2.14 -4.68
CA PHE A 116 -25.43 -3.16 -4.14
C PHE A 116 -25.09 -4.60 -4.53
N ARG A 117 -23.80 -4.99 -4.47
CA ARG A 117 -23.34 -6.34 -4.88
C ARG A 117 -23.46 -7.41 -3.78
N THR A 118 -23.91 -7.02 -2.60
CA THR A 118 -23.91 -7.82 -1.38
C THR A 118 -25.30 -7.86 -0.76
N TRP A 119 -25.95 -9.02 -0.70
CA TRP A 119 -27.32 -9.14 -0.20
C TRP A 119 -27.39 -10.09 1.00
N GLU A 120 -28.21 -9.74 2.00
CA GLU A 120 -28.49 -10.55 3.18
C GLU A 120 -29.71 -11.44 2.95
N VAL A 121 -29.55 -12.74 3.14
CA VAL A 121 -30.60 -13.75 3.06
C VAL A 121 -31.16 -13.99 4.47
N GLY A 122 -32.48 -13.97 4.60
CA GLY A 122 -33.19 -14.29 5.83
C GLY A 122 -34.24 -15.37 5.62
N TYR A 123 -34.38 -16.29 6.56
CA TYR A 123 -35.41 -17.33 6.52
C TYR A 123 -35.87 -17.75 7.91
N TRP A 124 -37.09 -18.28 8.00
CA TRP A 124 -37.59 -18.96 9.19
C TRP A 124 -38.62 -20.03 8.81
N LEU A 125 -38.76 -21.03 9.69
CA LEU A 125 -39.74 -22.10 9.56
C LEU A 125 -40.54 -22.20 10.85
N GLY A 126 -41.80 -22.62 10.75
CA GLY A 126 -42.59 -23.03 11.90
C GLY A 126 -41.97 -24.24 12.61
N SER A 127 -42.18 -24.35 13.92
CA SER A 127 -41.55 -25.37 14.76
C SER A 127 -41.86 -26.81 14.33
N ALA A 128 -43.06 -27.04 13.78
CA ALA A 128 -43.49 -28.33 13.23
C ALA A 128 -42.66 -28.80 12.01
N SER A 129 -41.92 -27.89 11.39
CA SER A 129 -41.12 -28.11 10.17
C SER A 129 -39.61 -28.20 10.45
N TRP A 130 -39.18 -28.10 11.71
CA TRP A 130 -37.78 -28.19 12.09
C TRP A 130 -37.24 -29.64 12.00
N GLY A 131 -35.95 -29.78 11.72
CA GLY A 131 -35.28 -31.09 11.67
C GLY A 131 -35.56 -31.95 10.42
N LYS A 132 -36.47 -31.53 9.53
CA LYS A 132 -36.88 -32.28 8.33
C LYS A 132 -36.07 -31.96 7.06
N GLY A 133 -35.09 -31.06 7.16
CA GLY A 133 -34.20 -30.68 6.05
C GLY A 133 -34.73 -29.61 5.09
N TYR A 134 -35.96 -29.11 5.28
CA TYR A 134 -36.58 -28.11 4.39
C TYR A 134 -35.79 -26.82 4.25
N ALA A 135 -35.21 -26.30 5.34
CA ALA A 135 -34.41 -25.08 5.28
C ALA A 135 -33.18 -25.25 4.38
N THR A 136 -32.49 -26.39 4.47
CA THR A 136 -31.30 -26.69 3.67
C THR A 136 -31.61 -26.80 2.18
N GLU A 137 -32.72 -27.47 1.85
CA GLU A 137 -33.22 -27.58 0.46
C GLU A 137 -33.56 -26.20 -0.10
N ALA A 138 -34.34 -25.41 0.66
CA ALA A 138 -34.79 -24.09 0.23
C ALA A 138 -33.63 -23.11 0.04
N ILE A 139 -32.70 -23.00 0.99
CA ILE A 139 -31.58 -22.04 0.90
C ILE A 139 -30.64 -22.40 -0.24
N ARG A 140 -30.38 -23.70 -0.47
CA ARG A 140 -29.51 -24.15 -1.57
C ARG A 140 -30.11 -23.77 -2.91
N ALA A 141 -31.41 -24.01 -3.09
CA ALA A 141 -32.11 -23.70 -4.33
C ALA A 141 -32.23 -22.17 -4.53
N PHE A 142 -32.56 -21.44 -3.47
CA PHE A 142 -32.73 -20.00 -3.50
C PHE A 142 -31.42 -19.23 -3.71
N ALA A 143 -30.31 -19.66 -3.10
CA ALA A 143 -28.99 -19.07 -3.34
C ALA A 143 -28.56 -19.22 -4.81
N ARG A 144 -28.78 -20.41 -5.41
CA ARG A 144 -28.54 -20.65 -6.84
C ARG A 144 -29.36 -19.70 -7.71
N TRP A 145 -30.66 -19.59 -7.43
CA TRP A 145 -31.56 -18.69 -8.13
C TRP A 145 -31.12 -17.22 -8.04
N CYS A 146 -30.68 -16.73 -6.88
CA CYS A 146 -30.18 -15.35 -6.73
C CYS A 146 -28.95 -15.08 -7.61
N PHE A 147 -27.95 -15.95 -7.61
CA PHE A 147 -26.75 -15.74 -8.42
C PHE A 147 -27.01 -15.87 -9.94
N GLU A 148 -27.97 -16.70 -10.34
CA GLU A 148 -28.36 -16.89 -11.74
C GLU A 148 -29.20 -15.72 -12.27
N THR A 149 -30.11 -15.20 -11.45
CA THR A 149 -31.01 -14.09 -11.82
C THR A 149 -30.26 -12.75 -11.89
N TRP A 150 -29.31 -12.50 -10.99
CA TRP A 150 -28.55 -11.25 -10.95
C TRP A 150 -27.06 -11.47 -11.23
N PRO A 151 -26.58 -11.27 -12.46
CA PRO A 151 -25.17 -11.49 -12.81
C PRO A 151 -24.22 -10.52 -12.10
N GLY A 152 -24.69 -9.35 -11.66
CA GLY A 152 -23.90 -8.39 -10.90
C GLY A 152 -23.77 -8.71 -9.40
N LEU A 153 -24.54 -9.66 -8.87
CA LEU A 153 -24.48 -10.08 -7.47
C LEU A 153 -23.20 -10.87 -7.22
N ASN A 154 -22.39 -10.43 -6.26
CA ASN A 154 -21.10 -11.07 -5.96
C ASN A 154 -21.18 -11.95 -4.72
N ARG A 155 -21.99 -11.56 -3.74
CA ARG A 155 -21.99 -12.14 -2.40
C ARG A 155 -23.40 -12.23 -1.80
N LEU A 156 -23.70 -13.38 -1.20
CA LEU A 156 -24.83 -13.57 -0.29
C LEU A 156 -24.31 -13.69 1.15
N GLU A 157 -25.01 -13.07 2.08
CA GLU A 157 -24.67 -13.06 3.49
C GLU A 157 -25.83 -13.59 4.33
N ALA A 158 -25.53 -14.17 5.47
CA ALA A 158 -26.55 -14.52 6.45
C ALA A 158 -26.03 -14.24 7.86
N SER A 159 -26.90 -13.73 8.74
CA SER A 159 -26.60 -13.46 10.14
C SER A 159 -27.44 -14.36 11.05
N THR A 160 -26.82 -14.90 12.10
CA THR A 160 -27.51 -15.76 13.08
C THR A 160 -27.06 -15.42 14.50
N TYR A 161 -27.96 -15.56 15.48
CA TYR A 161 -27.57 -15.47 16.88
C TYR A 161 -26.60 -16.60 17.25
N GLY A 162 -25.62 -16.29 18.09
CA GLY A 162 -24.63 -17.27 18.57
C GLY A 162 -25.24 -18.54 19.16
N ARG A 163 -26.41 -18.45 19.81
CA ARG A 163 -27.15 -19.59 20.39
C ARG A 163 -27.88 -20.47 19.37
N ASN A 164 -28.10 -20.01 18.14
CA ASN A 164 -28.88 -20.73 17.14
C ASN A 164 -28.00 -21.65 16.29
N GLU A 165 -27.50 -22.73 16.91
CA GLU A 165 -26.65 -23.71 16.23
C GLU A 165 -27.34 -24.42 15.07
N ALA A 166 -28.66 -24.60 15.13
CA ALA A 166 -29.42 -25.26 14.08
C ALA A 166 -29.33 -24.48 12.76
N SER A 167 -29.50 -23.17 12.81
CA SER A 167 -29.37 -22.30 11.63
C SER A 167 -27.93 -22.26 11.10
N GLN A 168 -26.93 -22.21 11.99
CA GLN A 168 -25.51 -22.27 11.60
C GLN A 168 -25.18 -23.58 10.87
N LYS A 169 -25.71 -24.73 11.34
CA LYS A 169 -25.54 -26.03 10.67
C LYS A 169 -26.18 -26.04 9.28
N VAL A 170 -27.35 -25.40 9.12
CA VAL A 170 -28.02 -25.28 7.82
C VAL A 170 -27.15 -24.46 6.85
N LEU A 171 -26.65 -23.29 7.27
CA LEU A 171 -25.80 -22.43 6.44
C LEU A 171 -24.52 -23.15 6.01
N ARG A 172 -23.82 -23.83 6.93
CA ARG A 172 -22.62 -24.64 6.60
C ARG A 172 -22.92 -25.74 5.58
N LYS A 173 -24.06 -26.44 5.70
CA LYS A 173 -24.51 -27.46 4.73
C LYS A 173 -24.88 -26.90 3.35
N CYS A 174 -25.20 -25.62 3.28
CA CYS A 174 -25.47 -24.90 2.03
C CYS A 174 -24.21 -24.27 1.41
N GLY A 175 -23.04 -24.47 2.01
CA GLY A 175 -21.75 -23.96 1.50
C GLY A 175 -21.37 -22.57 2.02
N PHE A 176 -22.14 -21.97 2.94
CA PHE A 176 -21.75 -20.71 3.56
C PHE A 176 -20.60 -20.91 4.54
N VAL A 177 -19.63 -20.00 4.50
CA VAL A 177 -18.44 -19.99 5.36
C VAL A 177 -18.66 -19.00 6.50
N GLU A 178 -18.30 -19.40 7.73
CA GLU A 178 -18.31 -18.49 8.89
C GLU A 178 -17.13 -17.53 8.78
N GLU A 179 -17.41 -16.24 8.57
CA GLU A 179 -16.36 -15.22 8.36
C GLU A 179 -16.03 -14.44 9.64
N GLY A 180 -16.95 -14.39 10.60
CA GLY A 180 -16.71 -13.64 11.83
C GLY A 180 -17.83 -13.74 12.87
N ARG A 181 -17.47 -13.38 14.11
CA ARG A 181 -18.39 -13.29 15.24
C ARG A 181 -18.28 -11.92 15.90
N ARG A 182 -19.36 -11.14 15.86
CA ARG A 182 -19.44 -9.87 16.58
C ARG A 182 -19.96 -10.14 17.99
N ARG A 183 -19.05 -10.08 18.97
CA ARG A 183 -19.38 -10.31 20.38
C ARG A 183 -20.34 -9.24 20.90
N ALA A 184 -21.38 -9.64 21.62
CA ALA A 184 -22.32 -8.74 22.28
C ALA A 184 -22.92 -7.64 21.37
N ALA A 185 -23.16 -7.99 20.09
CA ALA A 185 -23.55 -7.01 19.07
C ALA A 185 -25.06 -6.80 18.94
N ILE A 186 -25.88 -7.71 19.49
CA ILE A 186 -27.33 -7.67 19.35
C ILE A 186 -27.98 -7.72 20.73
N ASP A 187 -28.93 -6.83 20.98
CA ASP A 187 -29.85 -6.91 22.12
C ASP A 187 -31.20 -7.45 21.65
N LYS A 188 -31.62 -8.59 22.22
CA LYS A 188 -32.95 -9.17 22.01
C LYS A 188 -33.66 -9.30 23.35
N LYS A 189 -34.63 -8.43 23.60
CA LYS A 189 -35.47 -8.42 24.82
C LYS A 189 -34.62 -8.34 26.12
N GLY A 190 -33.50 -7.59 26.11
CA GLY A 190 -32.63 -7.39 27.26
C GLY A 190 -31.52 -8.43 27.41
N GLU A 191 -31.46 -9.41 26.51
CA GLU A 191 -30.35 -10.38 26.42
C GLU A 191 -29.38 -9.92 25.33
N VAL A 192 -28.12 -9.70 25.73
CA VAL A 192 -27.05 -9.30 24.82
C VAL A 192 -26.41 -10.56 24.24
N LEU A 193 -26.50 -10.72 22.92
CA LEU A 193 -26.12 -11.91 22.17
C LEU A 193 -25.03 -11.61 21.14
N ASP A 194 -24.27 -12.64 20.80
CA ASP A 194 -23.31 -12.63 19.70
C ASP A 194 -24.02 -12.74 18.35
N ASP A 195 -23.50 -12.01 17.36
CA ASP A 195 -23.90 -12.09 15.96
C ASP A 195 -22.85 -12.88 15.17
N VAL A 196 -23.24 -14.04 14.63
CA VAL A 196 -22.37 -14.90 13.82
C VAL A 196 -22.68 -14.68 12.35
N GLN A 197 -21.65 -14.28 11.60
CA GLN A 197 -21.75 -13.86 10.21
C GLN A 197 -21.25 -14.95 9.25
N PHE A 198 -22.08 -15.23 8.25
CA PHE A 198 -21.82 -16.20 7.20
C PHE A 198 -21.80 -15.51 5.84
N GLY A 199 -20.87 -15.93 4.98
CA GLY A 199 -20.77 -15.47 3.60
C GLY A 199 -20.76 -16.64 2.61
N LEU A 200 -21.36 -16.41 1.43
CA LEU A 200 -21.27 -17.28 0.27
C LEU A 200 -20.91 -16.41 -0.94
N LEU A 201 -19.77 -16.68 -1.57
CA LEU A 201 -19.35 -16.00 -2.79
C LEU A 201 -19.85 -16.72 -4.03
N ARG A 202 -19.98 -15.98 -5.14
CA ARG A 202 -20.29 -16.58 -6.45
C ARG A 202 -19.27 -17.65 -6.85
N SER A 203 -17.98 -17.39 -6.62
CA SER A 203 -16.89 -18.34 -6.90
C SER A 203 -17.02 -19.65 -6.14
N ASP A 204 -17.53 -19.59 -4.90
CA ASP A 204 -17.68 -20.77 -4.05
C ASP A 204 -18.77 -21.70 -4.60
N LEU A 205 -19.85 -21.11 -5.13
CA LEU A 205 -20.93 -21.84 -5.78
C LEU A 205 -20.49 -22.47 -7.12
N GLU A 206 -19.66 -21.76 -7.90
CA GLU A 206 -19.07 -22.28 -9.14
C GLU A 206 -18.16 -23.47 -8.87
N GLY A 207 -17.31 -23.39 -7.83
CA GLY A 207 -16.48 -24.51 -7.38
C GLY A 207 -17.28 -25.72 -6.92
N ILE A 208 -18.42 -25.51 -6.25
CA ILE A 208 -19.35 -26.60 -5.89
C ILE A 208 -19.96 -27.26 -7.14
N LYS A 209 -20.34 -26.47 -8.16
CA LYS A 209 -20.87 -27.01 -9.43
C LYS A 209 -19.84 -27.85 -10.19
N GLU A 210 -18.56 -27.48 -10.13
CA GLU A 210 -17.46 -28.23 -10.73
C GLU A 210 -17.20 -29.55 -10.00
N LEU A 211 -17.18 -29.54 -8.66
CA LEU A 211 -17.06 -30.75 -7.84
C LEU A 211 -18.25 -31.71 -8.02
N GLU A 212 -19.48 -31.19 -8.09
CA GLU A 212 -20.69 -31.99 -8.36
C GLU A 212 -20.64 -32.63 -9.76
N ARG A 213 -20.05 -31.97 -10.76
CA ARG A 213 -19.82 -32.51 -12.11
C ARG A 213 -18.73 -33.58 -12.14
N GLU A 214 -17.64 -33.38 -11.41
CA GLU A 214 -16.53 -34.35 -11.31
C GLU A 214 -16.94 -35.64 -10.58
N GLN A 215 -17.90 -35.56 -9.65
CA GLN A 215 -18.42 -36.70 -8.88
C GLN A 215 -19.60 -37.43 -9.54
N GLY A 216 -20.01 -37.06 -10.76
CA GLY A 216 -20.97 -37.83 -11.56
C GLY A 216 -22.39 -37.93 -10.97
N PHE A 217 -22.86 -36.92 -10.23
CA PHE A 217 -24.25 -36.86 -9.80
C PHE A 217 -25.13 -36.21 -10.88
N ASP A 218 -25.96 -37.03 -11.54
CA ASP A 218 -27.05 -36.49 -12.38
C ASP A 218 -28.12 -35.82 -11.50
N ARG A 219 -28.88 -34.89 -12.11
CA ARG A 219 -29.80 -33.94 -11.46
C ARG A 219 -30.88 -34.52 -10.52
N ASP A 220 -31.04 -35.84 -10.45
CA ASP A 220 -32.07 -36.53 -9.64
C ASP A 220 -31.50 -37.60 -8.67
N GLY A 221 -30.22 -37.55 -8.29
CA GLY A 221 -29.72 -38.28 -7.12
C GLY A 221 -29.81 -39.82 -7.18
N ARG A 222 -29.53 -40.44 -8.34
CA ARG A 222 -29.32 -41.90 -8.43
C ARG A 222 -27.93 -42.24 -8.96
N THR A 223 -27.18 -43.01 -8.18
CA THR A 223 -25.88 -43.58 -8.56
C THR A 223 -26.06 -44.75 -9.55
N THR A 224 -25.36 -44.71 -10.66
CA THR A 224 -25.24 -45.83 -11.62
C THR A 224 -23.87 -46.49 -11.47
N ALA A 225 -23.69 -47.37 -10.50
CA ALA A 225 -22.64 -48.39 -10.53
C ALA A 225 -22.88 -49.48 -9.48
N GLY A 226 -22.95 -50.72 -9.99
CA GLY A 226 -22.57 -52.01 -9.40
C GLY A 226 -22.57 -52.21 -7.89
N ASP A 227 -23.49 -53.09 -7.48
CA ASP A 227 -23.44 -54.00 -6.35
C ASP A 227 -22.01 -54.45 -5.96
N ASP A 228 -21.58 -54.10 -4.75
CA ASP A 228 -20.62 -54.86 -3.93
C ASP A 228 -20.80 -54.38 -2.47
N GLY A 229 -21.50 -55.19 -1.70
CA GLY A 229 -21.84 -54.87 -0.32
C GLY A 229 -20.63 -54.94 0.60
N HIS A 230 -20.35 -53.86 1.33
CA HIS A 230 -19.75 -53.87 2.67
C HIS A 230 -20.29 -52.67 3.46
N ASN A 231 -21.03 -52.96 4.53
CA ASN A 231 -21.43 -51.97 5.53
C ASN A 231 -20.19 -51.50 6.31
N HIS A 232 -19.80 -50.25 6.10
CA HIS A 232 -19.08 -49.49 7.11
C HIS A 232 -19.78 -48.14 7.29
N GLU A 233 -20.41 -47.97 8.45
CA GLU A 233 -20.75 -46.66 8.98
C GLU A 233 -19.46 -45.84 9.09
N GLY A 234 -19.37 -44.76 8.31
CA GLY A 234 -18.21 -43.87 8.27
C GLY A 234 -18.67 -42.41 8.33
N GLU A 235 -18.31 -41.76 9.44
CA GLU A 235 -18.52 -40.35 9.72
C GLU A 235 -18.01 -39.45 8.58
N PHE A 236 -18.80 -38.44 8.20
CA PHE A 236 -18.31 -37.33 7.36
C PHE A 236 -17.20 -36.57 8.12
N PRO A 237 -16.00 -36.38 7.56
CA PRO A 237 -14.97 -35.59 8.24
C PRO A 237 -15.37 -34.12 8.30
N SER A 238 -15.19 -33.54 9.48
CA SER A 238 -15.40 -32.13 9.77
C SER A 238 -14.41 -31.26 8.97
N ILE A 239 -14.95 -30.35 8.16
CA ILE A 239 -14.17 -29.29 7.50
C ILE A 239 -13.86 -28.23 8.56
N ASN A 240 -12.82 -28.47 9.35
CA ASN A 240 -12.20 -27.47 10.22
C ASN A 240 -10.75 -27.86 10.53
N GLN A 241 -9.89 -27.86 9.50
CA GLN A 241 -8.45 -27.70 9.64
C GLN A 241 -7.91 -26.90 8.43
N PRO A 242 -6.96 -25.97 8.62
CA PRO A 242 -6.36 -25.23 7.52
C PRO A 242 -5.53 -26.18 6.66
N LEU A 243 -5.82 -26.21 5.35
CA LEU A 243 -5.11 -27.04 4.38
C LEU A 243 -3.63 -26.65 4.33
N THR A 244 -2.75 -27.62 4.61
CA THR A 244 -1.30 -27.54 4.44
C THR A 244 -0.92 -27.67 2.96
N SER A 245 0.20 -27.04 2.59
CA SER A 245 0.64 -26.75 1.22
C SER A 245 1.27 -27.92 0.46
N SER A 246 0.80 -29.15 0.63
CA SER A 246 1.39 -30.32 -0.03
C SER A 246 0.32 -31.24 -0.60
N GLN A 247 -0.27 -30.86 -1.74
CA GLN A 247 -0.85 -31.72 -2.78
C GLN A 247 -1.68 -30.84 -3.74
N ARG A 248 -1.05 -30.41 -4.84
CA ARG A 248 -1.76 -30.04 -6.08
C ARG A 248 -0.99 -30.64 -7.26
N PRO A 249 -1.63 -31.37 -8.18
CA PRO A 249 -0.97 -31.84 -9.40
C PRO A 249 -0.78 -30.69 -10.38
N SER A 250 0.36 -30.70 -11.06
CA SER A 250 0.73 -29.86 -12.19
C SER A 250 -0.04 -30.24 -13.46
N TRP A 251 -0.49 -29.26 -14.24
CA TRP A 251 -0.72 -29.45 -15.67
C TRP A 251 -0.18 -28.25 -16.46
N GLU A 252 0.77 -28.54 -17.35
CA GLU A 252 1.22 -27.64 -18.41
C GLU A 252 0.80 -28.25 -19.76
N THR A 253 0.20 -27.40 -20.59
CA THR A 253 0.30 -27.30 -22.06
C THR A 253 -0.10 -28.49 -22.96
N ARG A 254 -1.21 -28.32 -23.70
CA ARG A 254 -1.29 -28.64 -25.14
C ARG A 254 -2.18 -27.63 -25.89
N HIS A 255 -1.59 -26.99 -26.90
CA HIS A 255 -2.28 -26.30 -27.98
C HIS A 255 -3.10 -27.27 -28.83
N ILE A 256 -4.23 -26.82 -29.40
CA ILE A 256 -4.61 -26.95 -30.84
C ILE A 256 -5.83 -26.04 -31.13
N LEU A 257 -5.55 -25.00 -31.93
CA LEU A 257 -6.32 -24.40 -33.04
C LEU A 257 -7.85 -24.59 -33.09
N SER A 258 -8.59 -23.47 -33.12
CA SER A 258 -9.50 -23.16 -34.25
C SER A 258 -10.12 -21.75 -34.18
N HIS A 259 -9.95 -21.00 -35.27
CA HIS A 259 -10.90 -20.03 -35.85
C HIS A 259 -11.10 -18.66 -35.18
N SER A 260 -10.43 -17.64 -35.71
CA SER A 260 -11.10 -16.39 -36.10
C SER A 260 -10.42 -15.75 -37.32
N ARG A 261 -11.21 -15.56 -38.38
CA ARG A 261 -10.81 -14.95 -39.65
C ARG A 261 -10.71 -13.43 -39.49
N LEU A 262 -9.56 -12.91 -39.90
CA LEU A 262 -9.32 -11.73 -40.73
C LEU A 262 -10.50 -10.78 -40.98
N LEU A 263 -10.39 -9.54 -40.48
CA LEU A 263 -10.76 -8.31 -41.19
C LEU A 263 -9.75 -7.21 -40.79
N LEU A 264 -8.71 -7.04 -41.62
CA LEU A 264 -7.78 -5.92 -41.58
C LEU A 264 -8.24 -4.86 -42.59
N SER A 265 -8.39 -3.62 -42.14
CA SER A 265 -8.34 -2.43 -43.00
C SER A 265 -7.41 -1.38 -42.35
N PRO A 266 -6.50 -0.75 -43.10
CA PRO A 266 -5.49 0.17 -42.55
C PRO A 266 -5.98 1.63 -42.56
N PRO A 267 -5.56 2.48 -41.61
CA PRO A 267 -5.71 3.93 -41.77
C PRO A 267 -4.58 4.49 -42.64
N ARG A 268 -4.96 5.28 -43.65
CA ARG A 268 -4.06 6.04 -44.52
C ARG A 268 -3.62 7.37 -43.86
N PRO A 269 -2.46 7.92 -44.25
CA PRO A 269 -1.87 9.11 -43.64
C PRO A 269 -2.49 10.42 -44.17
N CYS A 270 -2.72 11.39 -43.29
CA CYS A 270 -3.07 12.76 -43.67
C CYS A 270 -1.81 13.58 -43.96
N THR A 271 -1.76 14.10 -45.18
CA THR A 271 -0.75 14.98 -45.77
C THR A 271 -0.76 16.38 -45.15
N MET A 272 0.38 16.83 -44.61
CA MET A 272 0.65 18.25 -44.35
C MET A 272 0.99 18.96 -45.67
N ALA A 273 0.20 19.97 -46.04
CA ALA A 273 0.48 20.87 -47.14
C ALA A 273 1.28 22.08 -46.63
N THR A 274 2.46 22.26 -47.22
CA THR A 274 3.34 23.42 -47.13
C THR A 274 2.68 24.69 -47.68
N LEU A 275 2.78 25.80 -46.95
CA LEU A 275 2.63 27.13 -47.53
C LEU A 275 3.74 28.06 -47.00
N ARG A 276 4.75 28.23 -47.86
CA ARG A 276 5.77 29.28 -47.75
C ARG A 276 5.15 30.62 -48.09
N LEU A 277 5.38 31.63 -47.27
CA LEU A 277 5.32 33.02 -47.70
C LEU A 277 6.54 33.76 -47.14
N ALA A 278 7.35 34.25 -48.08
CA ALA A 278 8.58 34.99 -47.85
C ALA A 278 8.31 36.50 -47.94
N SER A 279 8.91 37.29 -47.06
CA SER A 279 9.40 38.66 -47.30
C SER A 279 10.29 39.06 -46.11
N ARG A 280 11.61 39.16 -46.25
CA ARG A 280 12.47 40.26 -46.78
C ARG A 280 12.54 41.53 -45.90
N GLY A 281 13.76 41.76 -45.38
CA GLY A 281 14.34 43.08 -45.06
C GLY A 281 14.11 43.57 -43.63
N ALA A 282 15.07 44.13 -42.88
CA ALA A 282 16.35 44.69 -43.25
C ALA A 282 17.31 44.75 -42.05
N LYS A 283 18.61 44.70 -42.38
CA LYS A 283 19.77 44.96 -41.54
C LYS A 283 19.75 46.40 -41.00
N ARG A 284 20.22 46.60 -39.76
CA ARG A 284 21.10 47.73 -39.43
C ARG A 284 22.00 47.42 -38.23
N LEU A 285 23.29 47.50 -38.51
CA LEU A 285 24.40 47.67 -37.57
C LEU A 285 24.20 48.93 -36.71
N CYS A 286 24.79 48.94 -35.51
CA CYS A 286 25.79 49.94 -35.09
C CYS A 286 26.55 49.43 -33.85
N MET A 287 27.88 49.48 -33.93
CA MET A 287 28.84 49.21 -32.85
C MET A 287 29.27 50.52 -32.15
N ARG A 288 29.57 50.40 -30.83
CA ARG A 288 30.60 51.11 -30.01
C ARG A 288 30.44 52.61 -29.70
N PRO A 289 31.18 53.21 -28.71
CA PRO A 289 31.94 52.69 -27.55
C PRO A 289 31.71 53.46 -26.21
N ALA A 290 32.51 53.13 -25.18
CA ALA A 290 32.50 53.59 -23.78
C ALA A 290 32.89 55.08 -23.50
N ASN A 291 32.42 55.65 -22.37
CA ASN A 291 33.26 56.20 -21.27
C ASN A 291 32.49 56.97 -20.17
N ILE A 292 32.81 56.62 -18.92
CA ILE A 292 33.07 57.42 -17.70
C ILE A 292 32.51 58.86 -17.64
N ALA A 293 31.66 59.13 -16.64
CA ALA A 293 31.56 60.42 -15.95
C ALA A 293 31.00 60.25 -14.53
N ALA A 294 31.47 61.09 -13.60
CA ALA A 294 31.37 60.93 -12.16
C ALA A 294 30.42 61.95 -11.48
N ARG A 295 29.86 61.52 -10.32
CA ARG A 295 29.34 62.31 -9.16
C ARG A 295 27.98 63.04 -9.31
N PRO A 296 27.24 63.37 -8.20
CA PRO A 296 27.67 63.38 -6.78
C PRO A 296 26.78 62.71 -5.72
N LEU A 297 27.45 62.44 -4.59
CA LEU A 297 27.04 62.30 -3.19
C LEU A 297 25.57 62.60 -2.84
N SER A 298 24.88 61.59 -2.28
CA SER A 298 23.82 61.78 -1.30
C SER A 298 24.13 60.95 -0.05
N THR A 299 24.10 61.64 1.08
CA THR A 299 24.46 61.21 2.43
C THR A 299 23.29 60.54 3.12
N THR A 300 23.44 59.29 3.59
CA THR A 300 22.73 58.81 4.79
C THR A 300 23.43 57.61 5.43
N CYS A 301 23.92 57.88 6.65
CA CYS A 301 24.23 57.01 7.80
C CYS A 301 25.18 55.81 7.67
N LEU A 302 26.36 56.01 8.26
CA LEU A 302 27.31 55.01 8.72
C LEU A 302 26.64 54.02 9.69
N ARG A 303 26.68 52.71 9.37
CA ARG A 303 26.52 51.65 10.37
C ARG A 303 27.78 51.65 11.25
N ASN A 304 27.59 51.96 12.53
CA ASN A 304 28.63 51.84 13.55
C ASN A 304 29.18 50.42 13.58
N TYR A 305 30.51 50.31 13.62
CA TYR A 305 31.24 49.08 13.90
C TYR A 305 30.80 48.52 15.25
N ALA A 306 30.47 47.23 15.30
CA ALA A 306 30.27 46.50 16.55
C ALA A 306 31.62 46.45 17.30
N ALA A 307 31.63 46.93 18.54
CA ALA A 307 32.79 46.82 19.41
C ALA A 307 33.03 45.36 19.79
N ILE A 308 34.29 44.93 19.74
CA ILE A 308 34.74 43.60 20.19
C ILE A 308 34.76 43.61 21.72
N GLU A 309 33.84 42.88 22.36
CA GLU A 309 33.92 42.62 23.80
C GLU A 309 34.83 41.40 24.06
N PRO A 310 35.84 41.50 24.95
CA PRO A 310 36.67 40.35 25.31
C PRO A 310 35.89 39.39 26.21
N ILE A 311 35.75 38.14 25.78
CA ILE A 311 35.12 37.06 26.54
C ILE A 311 36.03 36.70 27.72
N ALA A 312 35.75 37.26 28.89
CA ALA A 312 36.28 36.79 30.17
C ALA A 312 35.25 35.86 30.83
N THR A 313 35.68 34.68 31.29
CA THR A 313 34.85 33.72 32.01
C THR A 313 34.22 34.37 33.25
N LYS A 314 32.88 34.40 33.29
CA LYS A 314 32.10 34.96 34.38
C LYS A 314 31.90 33.91 35.47
N LEU A 315 32.47 34.11 36.66
CA LEU A 315 32.18 33.29 37.83
C LEU A 315 30.74 33.57 38.29
N VAL A 316 29.90 32.54 38.26
CA VAL A 316 28.53 32.57 38.77
C VAL A 316 28.57 32.09 40.23
N PRO A 317 27.99 32.81 41.20
CA PRO A 317 27.90 32.31 42.57
C PRO A 317 27.01 31.07 42.60
N THR A 318 27.47 30.02 43.29
CA THR A 318 26.69 28.79 43.50
C THR A 318 25.41 29.10 44.28
N ASP A 319 24.29 28.50 43.87
CA ASP A 319 23.02 28.58 44.61
C ASP A 319 23.20 28.21 46.08
N GLU A 320 22.58 28.97 46.98
CA GLU A 320 22.59 28.70 48.43
C GLU A 320 21.93 27.36 48.82
N HIS A 321 21.29 26.68 47.86
CA HIS A 321 20.57 25.41 48.04
C HIS A 321 21.31 24.20 47.46
N PHE A 322 22.60 24.33 47.15
CA PHE A 322 23.46 23.23 46.68
C PHE A 322 23.70 22.11 47.75
N GLY A 323 23.01 22.16 48.90
CA GLY A 323 23.29 21.32 50.07
C GLY A 323 22.13 20.57 50.73
N ASN A 324 20.88 20.61 50.23
CA ASN A 324 19.77 19.89 50.88
C ASN A 324 19.14 18.81 50.00
N PRO A 325 19.39 17.51 50.29
CA PRO A 325 18.66 16.42 49.67
C PRO A 325 17.32 16.19 50.38
N ASN A 326 16.34 15.71 49.61
CA ASN A 326 15.04 15.13 50.02
C ASN A 326 13.83 16.07 50.03
N ASP A 327 12.95 15.93 49.03
CA ASP A 327 11.79 15.03 49.13
C ASP A 327 11.03 14.99 47.77
N PRO A 328 11.09 13.90 46.98
CA PRO A 328 10.40 13.81 45.69
C PRO A 328 8.89 13.50 45.81
N TYR A 329 8.39 13.24 47.01
CA TYR A 329 6.99 12.87 47.25
C TYR A 329 6.40 13.75 48.36
N GLY A 330 6.23 15.04 48.06
CA GLY A 330 5.81 16.10 48.97
C GLY A 330 4.74 15.69 50.01
N LEU A 331 5.22 15.23 51.16
CA LEU A 331 4.44 14.84 52.32
C LEU A 331 5.12 15.37 53.58
N SER A 332 5.17 16.69 53.74
CA SER A 332 5.24 17.25 55.10
C SER A 332 4.57 18.62 55.25
N GLN A 333 3.54 18.57 56.10
CA GLN A 333 3.21 19.52 57.17
C GLN A 333 2.70 20.91 56.79
N HIS A 334 1.37 21.00 56.77
CA HIS A 334 0.62 22.22 57.08
C HIS A 334 1.11 22.84 58.39
N VAL A 335 1.75 24.01 58.30
CA VAL A 335 1.91 24.95 59.42
C VAL A 335 0.84 26.04 59.27
N PRO A 336 -0.16 26.14 60.17
CA PRO A 336 -1.21 27.14 60.07
C PRO A 336 -0.71 28.43 60.73
N GLY A 337 -0.08 29.32 59.95
CA GLY A 337 0.44 30.55 60.55
C GLY A 337 1.28 31.42 59.63
N ALA A 338 0.86 31.63 58.39
CA ALA A 338 1.41 32.72 57.59
C ALA A 338 0.27 33.36 56.79
N THR A 339 0.01 34.61 57.14
CA THR A 339 -0.88 35.55 56.49
C THR A 339 -0.82 35.43 54.96
N ARG A 340 -2.00 35.31 54.34
CA ARG A 340 -2.21 35.49 52.89
C ARG A 340 -1.68 36.87 52.48
N LYS A 341 -0.38 36.99 52.20
CA LYS A 341 0.08 37.96 51.22
C LYS A 341 -0.45 37.45 49.90
N ALA A 342 -1.39 38.20 49.33
CA ALA A 342 -1.79 38.05 47.96
C ALA A 342 -0.51 37.90 47.13
N ARG A 343 -0.28 36.72 46.54
CA ARG A 343 0.63 36.61 45.41
C ARG A 343 -0.03 37.46 44.33
N GLU A 344 0.39 38.71 44.24
CA GLU A 344 0.38 39.43 42.99
C GLU A 344 0.93 38.45 41.95
N ASN A 345 0.07 38.01 41.05
CA ASN A 345 0.50 37.28 39.87
C ASN A 345 1.38 38.27 39.10
N SER A 346 2.68 38.27 39.35
CA SER A 346 3.66 38.87 38.46
C SER A 346 3.32 38.36 37.05
N VAL A 347 3.02 39.29 36.14
CA VAL A 347 2.69 38.93 34.74
C VAL A 347 3.83 38.11 34.12
N GLN A 348 5.04 38.23 34.67
CA GLN A 348 6.27 37.55 34.29
C GLN A 348 6.25 36.02 34.47
N ASP A 349 5.44 35.44 35.36
CA ASP A 349 5.43 33.98 35.61
C ASP A 349 4.22 33.24 34.99
N ARG A 350 3.45 33.89 34.12
CA ARG A 350 2.34 33.21 33.42
C ARG A 350 2.91 32.30 32.34
N LYS A 351 2.80 30.98 32.55
CA LYS A 351 3.08 29.98 31.50
C LYS A 351 2.25 30.28 30.25
N ILE A 352 2.94 30.59 29.15
CA ILE A 352 2.32 30.76 27.83
C ILE A 352 1.69 29.41 27.45
N ARG A 353 0.40 29.41 27.13
CA ARG A 353 -0.28 28.21 26.64
C ARG A 353 0.05 28.05 25.16
N HIS A 354 0.77 26.98 24.82
CA HIS A 354 1.02 26.59 23.43
C HIS A 354 -0.25 26.01 22.81
N TYR A 355 -0.46 26.28 21.53
CA TYR A 355 -1.55 25.71 20.75
C TYR A 355 -1.04 24.46 20.04
N THR A 356 -1.77 23.35 20.18
CA THR A 356 -1.42 22.09 19.52
C THR A 356 -2.16 21.98 18.19
N VAL A 357 -1.41 21.89 17.10
CA VAL A 357 -1.94 21.64 15.76
C VAL A 357 -1.55 20.23 15.33
N ASN A 358 -2.53 19.48 14.86
CA ASN A 358 -2.29 18.16 14.29
C ASN A 358 -2.24 18.29 12.76
N PHE A 359 -1.04 18.18 12.20
CA PHE A 359 -0.85 18.02 10.78
C PHE A 359 -1.17 16.56 10.44
N GLY A 360 -2.39 16.35 9.94
CA GLY A 360 -2.97 15.03 9.80
C GLY A 360 -2.37 14.20 8.67
N PRO A 361 -2.63 12.87 8.66
CA PRO A 361 -2.20 11.96 7.60
C PRO A 361 -2.69 12.33 6.20
N GLN A 362 -3.80 13.09 6.12
CA GLN A 362 -4.36 13.56 4.87
C GLN A 362 -3.97 15.02 4.65
N HIS A 363 -2.74 15.23 4.18
CA HIS A 363 -2.22 16.55 3.83
C HIS A 363 -1.29 16.44 2.61
N PRO A 364 -1.37 17.34 1.60
CA PRO A 364 -0.52 17.27 0.41
C PRO A 364 0.99 17.25 0.72
N ALA A 365 1.46 18.18 1.55
CA ALA A 365 2.87 18.29 1.94
C ALA A 365 3.38 17.16 2.87
N ALA A 366 2.53 16.22 3.27
CA ALA A 366 2.95 15.04 4.01
C ALA A 366 3.52 13.94 3.09
N HIS A 367 3.43 14.07 1.76
CA HIS A 367 3.93 13.12 0.74
C HIS A 367 3.76 11.65 1.12
N GLY A 368 2.53 11.29 1.48
CA GLY A 368 2.21 9.98 2.03
C GLY A 368 1.38 10.13 3.28
N VAL A 369 1.81 9.45 4.35
CA VAL A 369 1.00 9.27 5.56
C VAL A 369 1.85 9.65 6.78
N LEU A 370 1.96 10.95 7.05
CA LEU A 370 2.62 11.49 8.24
C LEU A 370 1.60 12.15 9.16
N ARG A 371 1.68 11.85 10.46
CA ARG A 371 0.95 12.60 11.47
C ARG A 371 1.95 13.39 12.31
N LEU A 372 1.97 14.71 12.16
CA LEU A 372 2.91 15.58 12.86
C LEU A 372 2.14 16.46 13.86
N ILE A 373 2.39 16.26 15.15
CA ILE A 373 1.80 17.09 16.22
C ILE A 373 2.76 18.22 16.51
N LEU A 374 2.33 19.45 16.22
CA LEU A 374 3.13 20.66 16.43
C LEU A 374 2.58 21.45 17.61
N GLU A 375 3.46 21.83 18.53
CA GLU A 375 3.18 22.81 19.58
C GLU A 375 3.66 24.18 19.12
N LEU A 376 2.71 25.08 18.89
CA LEU A 376 2.97 26.42 18.37
C LEU A 376 2.85 27.47 19.48
N SER A 377 3.75 28.45 19.44
CA SER A 377 3.64 29.70 20.18
C SER A 377 3.35 30.83 19.18
N GLY A 378 2.07 31.08 18.91
CA GLY A 378 1.69 31.92 17.77
C GLY A 378 1.92 31.14 16.47
N GLU A 379 2.89 31.59 15.66
CA GLU A 379 3.28 30.92 14.39
C GLU A 379 4.58 30.11 14.52
N GLU A 380 5.34 30.29 15.59
CA GLU A 380 6.64 29.67 15.82
C GLU A 380 6.47 28.27 16.43
N ILE A 381 7.22 27.30 15.90
CA ILE A 381 7.24 25.91 16.38
C ILE A 381 8.15 25.81 17.60
N VAL A 382 7.57 25.41 18.73
CA VAL A 382 8.30 25.16 19.99
C VAL A 382 8.74 23.71 20.10
N ARG A 383 7.86 22.79 19.66
CA ARG A 383 8.08 21.34 19.66
C ARG A 383 7.34 20.70 18.50
N ALA A 384 7.96 19.71 17.88
CA ALA A 384 7.35 18.86 16.86
C ALA A 384 7.47 17.38 17.26
N ASP A 385 6.36 16.65 17.17
CA ASP A 385 6.31 15.22 17.46
C ASP A 385 5.79 14.45 16.22
N PRO A 386 6.69 13.89 15.39
CA PRO A 386 6.31 13.10 14.23
C PRO A 386 5.89 11.68 14.64
N HIS A 387 4.58 11.42 14.58
CA HIS A 387 4.05 10.07 14.72
C HIS A 387 4.16 9.32 13.39
N VAL A 388 4.93 8.23 13.43
CA VAL A 388 5.16 7.31 12.33
C VAL A 388 4.58 5.92 12.65
N GLY A 389 4.62 4.99 11.69
CA GLY A 389 4.09 3.63 11.82
C GLY A 389 2.75 3.40 11.10
N LEU A 390 2.21 4.42 10.43
CA LEU A 390 0.96 4.31 9.68
C LEU A 390 1.12 3.45 8.42
N LEU A 391 2.34 3.35 7.89
CA LEU A 391 2.68 2.51 6.74
C LEU A 391 3.50 1.26 7.13
N HIS A 392 3.62 0.95 8.43
CA HIS A 392 4.42 -0.18 8.91
C HIS A 392 3.75 -1.51 8.52
N ARG A 393 4.51 -2.40 7.88
CA ARG A 393 4.00 -3.68 7.35
C ARG A 393 4.67 -4.91 7.96
N GLY A 394 5.58 -4.72 8.92
CA GLY A 394 6.38 -5.80 9.49
C GLY A 394 7.30 -6.44 8.44
N THR A 395 7.89 -5.63 7.56
CA THR A 395 8.69 -6.08 6.41
C THR A 395 9.88 -6.91 6.85
N GLU A 396 10.62 -6.46 7.86
CA GLU A 396 11.74 -7.20 8.44
C GLU A 396 11.32 -8.58 8.97
N LYS A 397 10.10 -8.67 9.54
CA LYS A 397 9.58 -9.94 10.05
C LYS A 397 9.18 -10.89 8.93
N LEU A 398 8.63 -10.36 7.84
CA LEU A 398 8.30 -11.15 6.66
C LEU A 398 9.55 -11.72 5.99
N ILE A 399 10.65 -10.96 5.97
CA ILE A 399 11.94 -11.39 5.40
C ILE A 399 12.47 -12.64 6.11
N GLU A 400 12.34 -12.74 7.44
CA GLU A 400 12.77 -13.93 8.22
C GLU A 400 12.09 -15.24 7.77
N TYR A 401 10.90 -15.17 7.19
CA TYR A 401 10.15 -16.35 6.71
C TYR A 401 10.37 -16.67 5.22
N LYS A 402 11.18 -15.89 4.51
CA LYS A 402 11.42 -16.01 3.06
C LYS A 402 12.87 -16.35 2.77
N THR A 403 13.14 -16.92 1.61
CA THR A 403 14.52 -17.14 1.16
C THR A 403 15.13 -15.83 0.67
N TYR A 404 16.46 -15.73 0.56
CA TYR A 404 17.14 -14.51 0.09
C TYR A 404 16.57 -13.97 -1.24
N LEU A 405 16.33 -14.85 -2.21
CA LEU A 405 15.75 -14.45 -3.50
C LEU A 405 14.30 -13.98 -3.38
N GLN A 406 13.50 -14.61 -2.52
CA GLN A 406 12.11 -14.20 -2.26
C GLN A 406 12.03 -12.93 -1.41
N ALA A 407 13.06 -12.62 -0.63
CA ALA A 407 13.15 -11.44 0.21
C ALA A 407 13.53 -10.18 -0.59
N LEU A 408 14.25 -10.33 -1.70
CA LEU A 408 14.72 -9.23 -2.55
C LEU A 408 13.63 -8.19 -2.90
N PRO A 409 12.41 -8.56 -3.34
CA PRO A 409 11.39 -7.57 -3.73
C PRO A 409 10.82 -6.75 -2.58
N TYR A 410 11.14 -7.08 -1.32
CA TYR A 410 10.79 -6.19 -0.20
C TYR A 410 11.63 -4.92 -0.26
N PHE A 411 12.91 -5.00 -0.65
CA PHE A 411 13.81 -3.86 -0.74
C PHE A 411 13.36 -2.84 -1.81
N ASP A 412 12.82 -3.32 -2.93
CA ASP A 412 12.20 -2.46 -3.96
C ASP A 412 11.02 -1.61 -3.48
N ARG A 413 10.36 -2.06 -2.40
CA ARG A 413 9.11 -1.50 -1.91
C ARG A 413 9.28 -0.63 -0.68
N LEU A 414 10.48 -0.55 -0.11
CA LEU A 414 10.82 0.32 1.01
C LEU A 414 10.87 1.77 0.53
N ASP A 415 12.01 2.20 -0.01
CA ASP A 415 12.08 3.41 -0.81
C ASP A 415 11.65 3.10 -2.23
N TYR A 416 10.35 3.27 -2.48
CA TYR A 416 9.70 3.00 -3.76
C TYR A 416 10.04 4.03 -4.85
N VAL A 417 10.93 4.99 -4.58
CA VAL A 417 11.45 5.93 -5.58
C VAL A 417 12.83 5.48 -6.08
N SER A 418 13.68 4.92 -5.21
CA SER A 418 14.98 4.35 -5.61
C SER A 418 15.07 2.84 -5.41
N MET A 419 14.40 2.10 -6.30
CA MET A 419 14.26 0.64 -6.25
C MET A 419 15.61 -0.09 -6.40
N MET A 420 16.35 0.18 -7.49
CA MET A 420 17.57 -0.56 -7.83
C MET A 420 18.70 -0.35 -6.80
N THR A 421 18.78 0.82 -6.17
CA THR A 421 19.76 1.05 -5.10
C THR A 421 19.44 0.20 -3.88
N ASN A 422 18.17 0.03 -3.54
CA ASN A 422 17.79 -0.82 -2.42
C ASN A 422 18.10 -2.29 -2.70
N GLU A 423 17.80 -2.77 -3.92
CA GLU A 423 18.20 -4.11 -4.38
C GLU A 423 19.72 -4.29 -4.34
N GLN A 424 20.48 -3.26 -4.75
CA GLN A 424 21.93 -3.25 -4.75
C GLN A 424 22.49 -3.34 -3.34
N CYS A 425 21.93 -2.60 -2.37
CA CYS A 425 22.36 -2.66 -0.97
C CYS A 425 22.19 -4.07 -0.40
N PHE A 426 21.03 -4.69 -0.63
CA PHE A 426 20.78 -6.06 -0.19
C PHE A 426 21.66 -7.07 -0.93
N SER A 427 21.85 -6.91 -2.23
CA SER A 427 22.69 -7.80 -3.05
C SER A 427 24.14 -7.77 -2.57
N LEU A 428 24.71 -6.59 -2.31
CA LEU A 428 26.07 -6.44 -1.79
C LEU A 428 26.23 -7.05 -0.40
N ALA A 429 25.22 -6.93 0.47
CA ALA A 429 25.24 -7.59 1.78
C ALA A 429 25.31 -9.12 1.64
N VAL A 430 24.46 -9.70 0.79
CA VAL A 430 24.42 -11.16 0.57
C VAL A 430 25.68 -11.65 -0.16
N GLU A 431 26.19 -10.89 -1.13
CA GLU A 431 27.42 -11.20 -1.88
C GLU A 431 28.66 -11.20 -0.95
N LYS A 432 28.70 -10.26 0.01
CA LYS A 432 29.75 -10.20 1.03
C LYS A 432 29.70 -11.40 1.98
N LEU A 433 28.50 -11.91 2.33
CA LEU A 433 28.36 -13.14 3.12
C LEU A 433 28.69 -14.40 2.33
N LEU A 434 28.33 -14.44 1.05
CA LEU A 434 28.64 -15.56 0.15
C LEU A 434 30.12 -15.60 -0.27
N ASN A 435 30.84 -14.49 -0.12
CA ASN A 435 32.23 -14.31 -0.55
C ASN A 435 32.40 -14.64 -2.05
N VAL A 436 31.52 -14.06 -2.87
CA VAL A 436 31.50 -14.25 -4.32
C VAL A 436 31.82 -12.93 -5.01
N GLU A 437 32.72 -12.97 -5.99
CA GLU A 437 33.00 -11.82 -6.83
C GLU A 437 32.10 -11.80 -8.09
N ILE A 438 31.60 -10.61 -8.40
CA ILE A 438 30.65 -10.37 -9.48
C ILE A 438 31.43 -10.02 -10.77
N PRO A 439 30.96 -10.43 -11.96
CA PRO A 439 31.57 -10.02 -13.22
C PRO A 439 31.64 -8.51 -13.41
N GLU A 440 32.69 -8.03 -14.10
CA GLU A 440 32.91 -6.60 -14.37
C GLU A 440 31.72 -5.95 -15.09
N ARG A 441 31.17 -6.61 -16.12
CA ARG A 441 30.00 -6.11 -16.85
C ARG A 441 28.80 -5.87 -15.92
N ALA A 442 28.55 -6.76 -14.97
CA ALA A 442 27.47 -6.58 -14.01
C ALA A 442 27.72 -5.40 -13.05
N LYS A 443 28.97 -5.17 -12.63
CA LYS A 443 29.35 -3.99 -11.82
C LYS A 443 29.05 -2.68 -12.58
N PHE A 444 29.39 -2.60 -13.87
CA PHE A 444 29.08 -1.44 -14.72
C PHE A 444 27.58 -1.24 -14.94
N ILE A 445 26.83 -2.31 -15.19
CA ILE A 445 25.37 -2.24 -15.36
C ILE A 445 24.71 -1.73 -14.07
N ARG A 446 25.11 -2.26 -12.91
CA ARG A 446 24.61 -1.80 -11.60
C ARG A 446 24.95 -0.33 -11.35
N THR A 447 26.16 0.10 -11.70
CA THR A 447 26.58 1.50 -11.56
C THR A 447 25.76 2.41 -12.47
N LEU A 448 25.53 2.00 -13.72
CA LEU A 448 24.68 2.73 -14.68
C LEU A 448 23.23 2.89 -14.17
N PHE A 449 22.59 1.79 -13.78
CA PHE A 449 21.22 1.84 -13.26
C PHE A 449 21.12 2.48 -11.87
N GLY A 450 22.16 2.40 -11.04
CA GLY A 450 22.24 3.11 -9.77
C GLY A 450 22.20 4.63 -9.96
N GLU A 451 22.94 5.15 -10.94
CA GLU A 451 22.92 6.59 -11.24
C GLU A 451 21.65 7.03 -12.00
N LEU A 452 21.07 6.18 -12.87
CA LEU A 452 19.72 6.44 -13.41
C LEU A 452 18.67 6.49 -12.28
N THR A 453 18.79 5.61 -11.29
CA THR A 453 17.93 5.63 -10.08
C THR A 453 18.16 6.91 -9.27
N ARG A 454 19.40 7.39 -9.18
CA ARG A 454 19.73 8.65 -8.51
C ARG A 454 19.06 9.84 -9.18
N VAL A 455 19.11 9.90 -10.51
CA VAL A 455 18.36 10.91 -11.28
C VAL A 455 16.86 10.77 -11.04
N LEU A 456 16.28 9.57 -11.10
CA LEU A 456 14.85 9.34 -10.81
C LEU A 456 14.45 9.86 -9.41
N ASN A 457 15.30 9.64 -8.40
CA ASN A 457 15.02 10.03 -7.03
C ASN A 457 15.15 11.54 -6.83
N HIS A 458 16.25 12.16 -7.29
CA HIS A 458 16.37 13.62 -7.21
C HIS A 458 15.29 14.35 -8.01
N LEU A 459 14.84 13.81 -9.15
CA LEU A 459 13.69 14.38 -9.87
C LEU A 459 12.45 14.35 -8.99
N MET A 460 12.14 13.24 -8.33
CA MET A 460 11.01 13.21 -7.40
C MET A 460 11.19 14.16 -6.21
N SER A 461 12.36 14.17 -5.59
CA SER A 461 12.69 14.95 -4.40
C SER A 461 12.60 16.46 -4.65
N VAL A 462 13.37 16.97 -5.62
CA VAL A 462 13.47 18.40 -5.91
C VAL A 462 12.13 18.95 -6.40
N LEU A 463 11.43 18.20 -7.24
CA LEU A 463 10.18 18.65 -7.84
C LEU A 463 9.01 18.61 -6.86
N SER A 464 8.93 17.59 -6.02
CA SER A 464 7.90 17.52 -4.97
C SER A 464 8.12 18.60 -3.93
N HIS A 465 9.38 18.85 -3.56
CA HIS A 465 9.74 19.97 -2.70
C HIS A 465 9.37 21.33 -3.34
N ALA A 466 9.61 21.49 -4.65
CA ALA A 466 9.18 22.67 -5.39
C ALA A 466 7.66 22.85 -5.35
N MET A 467 6.89 21.77 -5.56
CA MET A 467 5.43 21.78 -5.48
C MET A 467 4.93 22.19 -4.09
N ASP A 468 5.51 21.66 -3.02
CA ASP A 468 5.09 21.96 -1.65
C ASP A 468 5.27 23.42 -1.26
N VAL A 469 6.35 24.04 -1.74
CA VAL A 469 6.63 25.46 -1.54
C VAL A 469 5.73 26.32 -2.47
N GLY A 470 5.29 25.77 -3.61
CA GLY A 470 4.26 26.36 -4.47
C GLY A 470 4.59 26.42 -5.97
N ALA A 471 5.76 25.94 -6.42
CA ALA A 471 6.16 25.92 -7.81
C ALA A 471 5.67 24.64 -8.53
N LEU A 472 4.61 24.78 -9.34
CA LEU A 472 3.94 23.64 -9.98
C LEU A 472 4.53 23.23 -11.34
N THR A 473 5.13 24.15 -12.08
CA THR A 473 5.59 23.88 -13.46
C THR A 473 6.78 22.93 -13.55
N PRO A 474 7.84 23.04 -12.72
CA PRO A 474 8.99 22.13 -12.83
C PRO A 474 8.58 20.67 -12.58
N PHE A 475 7.57 20.45 -11.73
CA PHE A 475 7.08 19.11 -11.43
C PHE A 475 6.56 18.37 -12.66
N LEU A 476 5.78 19.06 -13.50
CA LEU A 476 5.25 18.47 -14.72
C LEU A 476 6.35 18.18 -15.75
N TRP A 477 7.34 19.08 -15.87
CA TRP A 477 8.47 18.91 -16.79
C TRP A 477 9.35 17.73 -16.40
N GLY A 478 9.75 17.65 -15.13
CA GLY A 478 10.62 16.56 -14.71
C GLY A 478 9.91 15.21 -14.63
N PHE A 479 8.59 15.16 -14.50
CA PHE A 479 7.83 13.90 -14.61
C PHE A 479 7.82 13.35 -16.04
N GLU A 480 7.93 14.20 -17.07
CA GLU A 480 8.14 13.73 -18.45
C GLU A 480 9.47 12.99 -18.57
N GLU A 481 10.56 13.55 -18.03
CA GLU A 481 11.88 12.91 -18.03
C GLU A 481 11.88 11.64 -17.17
N ARG A 482 11.15 11.66 -16.05
CA ARG A 482 10.95 10.48 -15.20
C ARG A 482 10.25 9.34 -15.95
N GLU A 483 9.28 9.66 -16.81
CA GLU A 483 8.58 8.67 -17.64
C GLU A 483 9.52 8.01 -18.65
N LYS A 484 10.38 8.80 -19.32
CA LYS A 484 11.43 8.28 -20.24
C LYS A 484 12.37 7.32 -19.52
N LEU A 485 12.77 7.64 -18.30
CA LEU A 485 13.59 6.77 -17.47
C LEU A 485 12.86 5.48 -17.04
N MET A 486 11.55 5.54 -16.77
CA MET A 486 10.75 4.34 -16.48
C MET A 486 10.61 3.42 -17.69
N GLU A 487 10.62 3.94 -18.91
CA GLU A 487 10.66 3.12 -20.13
C GLU A 487 11.94 2.27 -20.17
N PHE A 488 13.08 2.83 -19.74
CA PHE A 488 14.33 2.06 -19.65
C PHE A 488 14.22 0.92 -18.63
N TYR A 489 13.54 1.15 -17.50
CA TYR A 489 13.31 0.12 -16.48
C TYR A 489 12.42 -0.99 -17.03
N GLU A 490 11.36 -0.61 -17.76
CA GLU A 490 10.45 -1.55 -18.39
C GLU A 490 11.16 -2.40 -19.44
N ARG A 491 12.01 -1.80 -20.28
CA ARG A 491 12.76 -2.54 -21.30
C ARG A 491 13.74 -3.56 -20.72
N VAL A 492 14.31 -3.29 -19.55
CA VAL A 492 15.33 -4.14 -18.92
C VAL A 492 14.73 -5.21 -18.02
N SER A 493 13.66 -4.87 -17.28
CA SER A 493 13.08 -5.76 -16.27
C SER A 493 11.69 -6.29 -16.63
N GLY A 494 10.97 -5.62 -17.52
CA GLY A 494 9.55 -5.83 -17.80
C GLY A 494 8.60 -5.08 -16.86
N ALA A 495 9.12 -4.33 -15.87
CA ALA A 495 8.35 -3.53 -14.94
C ALA A 495 8.86 -2.09 -14.89
N ARG A 496 7.94 -1.14 -14.68
CA ARG A 496 8.26 0.30 -14.69
C ARG A 496 8.87 0.83 -13.39
N LEU A 497 8.55 0.21 -12.25
CA LEU A 497 9.01 0.63 -10.91
C LEU A 497 9.75 -0.53 -10.22
N HIS A 498 9.02 -1.50 -9.68
CA HIS A 498 9.60 -2.64 -8.96
C HIS A 498 10.17 -3.66 -9.95
N ALA A 499 11.49 -3.64 -10.14
CA ALA A 499 12.17 -4.34 -11.22
C ALA A 499 12.64 -5.76 -10.85
N ALA A 500 12.97 -6.03 -9.57
CA ALA A 500 13.63 -7.26 -9.13
C ALA A 500 14.84 -7.66 -10.02
N TYR A 501 15.63 -6.65 -10.44
CA TYR A 501 16.62 -6.76 -11.52
C TYR A 501 18.04 -6.98 -11.00
N VAL A 502 18.49 -6.17 -10.04
CA VAL A 502 19.74 -6.39 -9.32
C VAL A 502 19.50 -7.51 -8.31
N ARG A 503 20.29 -8.58 -8.41
CA ARG A 503 20.14 -9.77 -7.56
C ARG A 503 21.48 -10.14 -6.95
N PRO A 504 21.49 -10.83 -5.79
CA PRO A 504 22.72 -11.42 -5.29
C PRO A 504 23.33 -12.37 -6.34
N GLY A 505 24.58 -12.10 -6.74
CA GLY A 505 25.27 -12.78 -7.84
C GLY A 505 25.31 -12.00 -9.17
N GLY A 506 25.02 -10.70 -9.14
CA GLY A 506 25.08 -9.81 -10.32
C GLY A 506 23.73 -9.26 -10.76
N VAL A 507 23.35 -9.50 -12.01
CA VAL A 507 22.15 -8.91 -12.62
C VAL A 507 21.25 -9.99 -13.21
N HIS A 508 19.93 -9.80 -13.16
CA HIS A 508 19.00 -10.82 -13.62
C HIS A 508 19.09 -11.08 -15.13
N GLN A 509 19.06 -10.05 -15.98
CA GLN A 509 19.12 -10.23 -17.45
C GLN A 509 20.07 -9.20 -18.04
N ASP A 510 20.68 -9.50 -19.18
CA ASP A 510 21.53 -8.52 -19.86
C ASP A 510 20.67 -7.41 -20.47
N ILE A 511 21.29 -6.28 -20.78
CA ILE A 511 20.67 -5.13 -21.41
C ILE A 511 20.18 -5.51 -22.82
N PRO A 512 18.94 -5.16 -23.21
CA PRO A 512 18.44 -5.41 -24.56
C PRO A 512 19.21 -4.58 -25.61
N VAL A 513 19.30 -5.12 -26.83
CA VAL A 513 19.98 -4.46 -27.95
C VAL A 513 19.38 -3.08 -28.23
N GLY A 514 20.24 -2.08 -28.44
CA GLY A 514 19.86 -0.69 -28.75
C GLY A 514 19.60 0.21 -27.54
N LEU A 515 19.46 -0.33 -26.32
CA LEU A 515 19.14 0.51 -25.15
C LEU A 515 20.25 1.51 -24.78
N LEU A 516 21.52 1.13 -24.97
CA LEU A 516 22.65 2.02 -24.66
C LEU A 516 22.63 3.30 -25.52
N ASP A 517 22.22 3.19 -26.78
CA ASP A 517 22.10 4.32 -27.70
C ASP A 517 20.93 5.24 -27.29
N ASP A 518 19.83 4.65 -26.84
CA ASP A 518 18.65 5.39 -26.36
C ASP A 518 18.96 6.16 -25.07
N ILE A 519 19.68 5.53 -24.13
CA ILE A 519 20.15 6.20 -22.90
C ILE A 519 21.10 7.35 -23.24
N TYR A 520 21.98 7.16 -24.23
CA TYR A 520 22.88 8.23 -24.69
C TYR A 520 22.11 9.42 -25.28
N GLN A 521 21.13 9.17 -26.15
CA GLN A 521 20.27 10.21 -26.71
C GLN A 521 19.54 10.97 -25.60
N TRP A 522 18.98 10.25 -24.62
CA TRP A 522 18.35 10.88 -23.46
C TRP A 522 19.33 11.73 -22.64
N ALA A 523 20.54 11.23 -22.37
CA ALA A 523 21.53 11.96 -21.59
C ALA A 523 21.94 13.29 -22.26
N THR A 524 21.99 13.34 -23.60
CA THR A 524 22.34 14.58 -24.32
C THR A 524 21.29 15.68 -24.18
N GLN A 525 20.00 15.34 -24.14
CA GLN A 525 18.90 16.31 -23.99
C GLN A 525 18.58 16.64 -22.52
N PHE A 526 18.91 15.73 -21.59
CA PHE A 526 18.58 15.89 -20.18
C PHE A 526 19.37 17.03 -19.52
N GLY A 527 20.58 17.34 -20.02
CA GLY A 527 21.36 18.51 -19.58
C GLY A 527 20.57 19.82 -19.71
N ASP A 528 19.97 20.06 -20.88
CA ASP A 528 19.15 21.25 -21.14
C ASP A 528 17.93 21.32 -20.21
N ARG A 529 17.31 20.16 -19.88
CA ARG A 529 16.17 20.10 -18.96
C ARG A 529 16.56 20.47 -17.53
N ILE A 530 17.74 20.07 -17.07
CA ILE A 530 18.26 20.49 -15.77
C ILE A 530 18.42 22.01 -15.75
N ASP A 531 19.03 22.57 -16.79
CA ASP A 531 19.27 24.01 -16.85
C ASP A 531 17.96 24.83 -16.90
N GLU A 532 16.94 24.36 -17.63
CA GLU A 532 15.60 24.98 -17.62
C GLU A 532 14.94 24.94 -16.23
N THR A 533 15.09 23.84 -15.48
CA THR A 533 14.57 23.77 -14.10
C THR A 533 15.34 24.67 -13.14
N GLU A 534 16.65 24.82 -13.37
CA GLU A 534 17.52 25.69 -12.58
C GLU A 534 17.19 27.16 -12.82
N GLU A 535 16.98 27.57 -14.07
CA GLU A 535 16.61 28.95 -14.45
C GLU A 535 15.33 29.41 -13.73
N MET A 536 14.37 28.50 -13.55
CA MET A 536 13.10 28.79 -12.88
C MET A 536 13.19 28.87 -11.34
N LEU A 537 14.15 28.16 -10.73
CA LEU A 537 14.22 27.96 -9.27
C LEU A 537 15.43 28.65 -8.63
N THR A 538 16.65 28.41 -9.11
CA THR A 538 17.89 28.78 -8.41
C THR A 538 18.04 30.26 -8.16
N ASP A 539 17.79 31.09 -9.20
CA ASP A 539 17.90 32.55 -9.13
C ASP A 539 16.58 33.23 -8.73
N ASN A 540 15.52 32.45 -8.54
CA ASN A 540 14.22 32.99 -8.18
C ASN A 540 14.26 33.53 -6.74
N ARG A 541 13.99 34.84 -6.61
CA ARG A 541 13.95 35.52 -5.32
C ARG A 541 13.01 34.85 -4.31
N ILE A 542 11.84 34.38 -4.74
CA ILE A 542 10.87 33.74 -3.85
C ILE A 542 11.44 32.41 -3.33
N TRP A 543 12.06 31.63 -4.20
CA TRP A 543 12.68 30.36 -3.84
C TRP A 543 13.82 30.55 -2.82
N ILE A 544 14.69 31.53 -3.08
CA ILE A 544 15.79 31.88 -2.17
C ILE A 544 15.24 32.36 -0.82
N GLU A 545 14.24 33.26 -0.80
CA GLU A 545 13.64 33.74 0.45
C GLU A 545 12.95 32.63 1.26
N ARG A 546 12.44 31.58 0.62
CA ARG A 546 11.78 30.44 1.30
C ARG A 546 12.75 29.39 1.84
N LEU A 547 13.96 29.29 1.30
CA LEU A 547 14.92 28.22 1.65
C LEU A 547 16.15 28.71 2.39
N ARG A 548 16.61 29.94 2.12
CA ARG A 548 17.85 30.45 2.70
C ARG A 548 17.66 30.71 4.19
N GLY A 549 18.53 30.11 5.00
CA GLY A 549 18.46 30.24 6.46
C GLY A 549 17.33 29.44 7.12
N VAL A 550 16.64 28.57 6.36
CA VAL A 550 15.65 27.63 6.90
C VAL A 550 16.30 26.27 7.16
N GLY A 551 16.00 25.69 8.31
CA GLY A 551 16.43 24.33 8.68
C GLY A 551 17.94 24.18 8.78
N VAL A 552 18.64 25.20 9.28
CA VAL A 552 20.11 25.21 9.40
C VAL A 552 20.56 24.11 10.36
N VAL A 553 21.47 23.26 9.91
CA VAL A 553 22.07 22.21 10.74
C VAL A 553 23.60 22.35 10.72
N PRO A 554 24.25 22.59 11.87
CA PRO A 554 25.70 22.62 11.95
C PRO A 554 26.27 21.20 11.83
N ALA A 555 27.50 21.10 11.30
CA ALA A 555 28.16 19.82 11.03
C ALA A 555 28.24 18.87 12.25
N THR A 556 28.48 19.40 13.45
CA THR A 556 28.57 18.61 14.68
C THR A 556 27.23 17.98 15.07
N GLU A 557 26.13 18.71 14.89
CA GLU A 557 24.79 18.20 15.19
C GLU A 557 24.32 17.22 14.12
N ALA A 558 24.62 17.48 12.84
CA ALA A 558 24.34 16.53 11.76
C ALA A 558 24.97 15.16 12.05
N LEU A 559 26.22 15.14 12.54
CA LEU A 559 26.89 13.90 12.94
C LEU A 559 26.25 13.25 14.17
N ASN A 560 25.93 14.03 15.21
CA ASN A 560 25.29 13.50 16.43
C ASN A 560 23.90 12.91 16.15
N LEU A 561 23.14 13.52 15.25
CA LEU A 561 21.83 13.03 14.79
C LEU A 561 21.93 11.90 13.75
N SER A 562 23.15 11.47 13.41
CA SER A 562 23.42 10.43 12.40
C SER A 562 22.84 10.75 11.03
N PHE A 563 22.78 12.03 10.65
CA PHE A 563 22.42 12.46 9.31
C PHE A 563 23.49 12.04 8.32
N THR A 564 23.05 11.58 7.16
CA THR A 564 23.90 11.11 6.06
C THR A 564 23.44 11.68 4.72
N GLY A 565 24.22 11.47 3.67
CA GLY A 565 23.91 11.95 2.32
C GLY A 565 23.90 13.47 2.19
N VAL A 566 22.92 13.97 1.45
CA VAL A 566 22.75 15.40 1.16
C VAL A 566 22.59 16.24 2.44
N MET A 567 21.95 15.69 3.48
CA MET A 567 21.80 16.39 4.77
C MET A 567 23.15 16.67 5.43
N LEU A 568 24.08 15.72 5.35
CA LEU A 568 25.43 15.84 5.92
C LEU A 568 26.34 16.72 5.03
N ARG A 569 26.26 16.51 3.70
CA ARG A 569 27.02 17.31 2.72
C ARG A 569 26.60 18.78 2.71
N GLY A 570 25.31 19.07 2.88
CA GLY A 570 24.80 20.44 2.97
C GLY A 570 25.39 21.21 4.13
N SER A 571 25.69 20.54 5.25
CA SER A 571 26.32 21.12 6.45
C SER A 571 27.84 21.30 6.35
N GLY A 572 28.46 21.01 5.20
CA GLY A 572 29.89 21.23 4.98
C GLY A 572 30.80 20.04 5.25
N VAL A 573 30.24 18.85 5.52
CA VAL A 573 31.05 17.63 5.73
C VAL A 573 31.21 16.88 4.41
N PRO A 574 32.44 16.77 3.86
CA PRO A 574 32.70 16.10 2.58
C PRO A 574 32.73 14.57 2.74
N PHE A 575 31.55 13.96 2.92
CA PHE A 575 31.40 12.51 3.07
C PHE A 575 30.43 11.92 2.02
N ASP A 576 30.91 10.91 1.30
CA ASP A 576 30.15 10.10 0.33
C ASP A 576 30.74 8.68 0.34
N ILE A 577 29.88 7.67 0.47
CA ILE A 577 30.31 6.26 0.51
C ILE A 577 30.94 5.83 -0.81
N ARG A 578 30.46 6.33 -1.96
CA ARG A 578 30.98 5.96 -3.29
C ARG A 578 32.45 6.35 -3.48
N LYS A 579 32.95 7.35 -2.75
CA LYS A 579 34.37 7.77 -2.76
C LYS A 579 35.16 7.20 -1.60
N SER A 580 34.59 7.18 -0.40
CA SER A 580 35.30 6.74 0.81
C SER A 580 35.40 5.21 0.91
N GLN A 581 34.34 4.49 0.53
CA GLN A 581 34.24 3.03 0.53
C GLN A 581 33.60 2.58 -0.79
N PRO A 582 34.34 2.67 -1.91
CA PRO A 582 33.80 2.39 -3.22
C PRO A 582 33.31 0.94 -3.33
N TYR A 583 32.17 0.77 -3.98
CA TYR A 583 31.55 -0.51 -4.32
C TYR A 583 31.30 -0.59 -5.83
N ASP A 584 31.02 -1.79 -6.34
CA ASP A 584 30.86 -2.07 -7.77
C ASP A 584 31.98 -1.45 -8.64
N ALA A 585 31.66 -0.47 -9.49
CA ALA A 585 32.61 0.17 -10.42
C ALA A 585 32.78 1.69 -10.19
N TYR A 586 32.43 2.21 -9.00
CA TYR A 586 32.57 3.64 -8.68
C TYR A 586 34.03 4.11 -8.57
N ASP A 587 34.97 3.19 -8.39
CA ASP A 587 36.42 3.44 -8.40
C ASP A 587 36.97 3.72 -9.82
N GLN A 588 36.30 3.22 -10.85
CA GLN A 588 36.71 3.35 -12.26
C GLN A 588 36.08 4.55 -12.98
N VAL A 589 35.17 5.27 -12.32
CA VAL A 589 34.48 6.46 -12.86
C VAL A 589 34.89 7.74 -12.15
N GLU A 590 35.02 8.81 -12.93
CA GLU A 590 35.43 10.12 -12.45
C GLU A 590 34.22 11.03 -12.25
N PHE A 591 34.02 11.47 -11.01
CA PHE A 591 32.97 12.41 -10.62
C PHE A 591 33.40 13.18 -9.38
N ASP A 592 32.78 14.33 -9.18
CA ASP A 592 33.01 15.22 -8.06
C ASP A 592 31.80 15.18 -7.10
N VAL A 593 32.00 15.48 -5.82
CA VAL A 593 30.93 15.43 -4.80
C VAL A 593 30.61 16.87 -4.37
N PRO A 594 29.36 17.35 -4.50
CA PRO A 594 29.00 18.69 -4.06
C PRO A 594 28.88 18.76 -2.54
N VAL A 595 29.35 19.86 -1.95
CA VAL A 595 29.33 20.09 -0.50
C VAL A 595 28.85 21.52 -0.26
N GLY A 596 27.86 21.66 0.64
CA GLY A 596 27.31 22.95 1.04
C GLY A 596 28.20 23.68 2.05
N THR A 597 27.81 24.89 2.44
CA THR A 597 28.61 25.73 3.35
C THR A 597 27.86 26.12 4.62
N ASN A 598 26.56 26.40 4.50
CA ASN A 598 25.74 26.99 5.55
C ASN A 598 24.89 25.94 6.26
N GLY A 599 24.60 24.80 5.62
CA GLY A 599 23.74 23.76 6.20
C GLY A 599 22.24 24.03 6.08
N ASP A 600 21.82 25.00 5.27
CA ASP A 600 20.42 25.36 5.05
C ASP A 600 19.74 24.51 3.96
N CYS A 601 18.42 24.70 3.81
CA CYS A 601 17.63 24.02 2.79
C CYS A 601 18.08 24.37 1.35
N TYR A 602 18.61 25.58 1.12
CA TYR A 602 19.06 26.05 -0.19
C TYR A 602 20.35 25.34 -0.63
N ASP A 603 21.35 25.21 0.25
CA ASP A 603 22.58 24.47 -0.03
C ASP A 603 22.29 22.99 -0.34
N ARG A 604 21.31 22.37 0.36
CA ARG A 604 20.86 21.00 0.06
C ARG A 604 20.17 20.87 -1.29
N TYR A 605 19.44 21.90 -1.71
CA TYR A 605 18.84 21.95 -3.05
C TYR A 605 19.94 22.02 -4.11
N LEU A 606 20.92 22.91 -3.95
CA LEU A 606 22.07 23.02 -4.87
C LEU A 606 22.88 21.72 -4.93
N CYS A 607 23.11 21.06 -3.80
CA CYS A 607 23.79 19.76 -3.79
C CYS A 607 23.06 18.71 -4.65
N ARG A 608 21.72 18.68 -4.62
CA ARG A 608 20.94 17.77 -5.48
C ARG A 608 21.01 18.16 -6.96
N MET A 609 20.98 19.46 -7.26
CA MET A 609 21.13 19.96 -8.64
C MET A 609 22.48 19.54 -9.23
N GLU A 610 23.56 19.68 -8.47
CA GLU A 610 24.89 19.26 -8.90
C GLU A 610 25.03 17.74 -8.96
N GLU A 611 24.37 16.99 -8.06
CA GLU A 611 24.32 15.53 -8.13
C GLU A 611 23.66 15.04 -9.43
N PHE A 612 22.67 15.74 -10.00
CA PHE A 612 22.18 15.40 -11.35
C PHE A 612 23.27 15.47 -12.41
N ARG A 613 24.04 16.56 -12.41
CA ARG A 613 25.12 16.78 -13.39
C ARG A 613 26.22 15.71 -13.25
N GLN A 614 26.57 15.36 -12.02
CA GLN A 614 27.55 14.32 -11.74
C GLN A 614 27.02 12.92 -12.11
N SER A 615 25.74 12.64 -11.85
CA SER A 615 25.10 11.39 -12.29
C SER A 615 25.13 11.24 -13.81
N LEU A 616 24.80 12.31 -14.54
CA LEU A 616 24.87 12.37 -16.01
C LEU A 616 26.31 12.11 -16.50
N ARG A 617 27.30 12.72 -15.86
CA ARG A 617 28.73 12.49 -16.14
C ARG A 617 29.13 11.02 -15.94
N ILE A 618 28.66 10.37 -14.87
CA ILE A 618 28.92 8.95 -14.61
C ILE A 618 28.24 8.08 -15.67
N ILE A 619 26.98 8.36 -16.01
CA ILE A 619 26.21 7.63 -17.03
C ILE A 619 26.97 7.63 -18.36
N ILE A 620 27.42 8.80 -18.86
CA ILE A 620 28.18 8.90 -20.11
C ILE A 620 29.49 8.09 -20.04
N GLN A 621 30.20 8.12 -18.91
CA GLN A 621 31.42 7.33 -18.75
C GLN A 621 31.15 5.83 -18.74
N CYS A 622 30.10 5.38 -18.05
CA CYS A 622 29.68 3.98 -18.02
C CYS A 622 29.30 3.48 -19.42
N LEU A 623 28.62 4.29 -20.23
CA LEU A 623 28.28 3.94 -21.61
C LEU A 623 29.54 3.74 -22.47
N ASN A 624 30.53 4.63 -22.33
CA ASN A 624 31.79 4.56 -23.08
C ASN A 624 32.72 3.43 -22.64
N LYS A 625 32.70 3.08 -21.35
CA LYS A 625 33.59 2.07 -20.75
C LYS A 625 32.96 0.68 -20.60
N MET A 626 31.75 0.46 -21.10
CA MET A 626 30.99 -0.78 -20.90
C MET A 626 31.74 -2.01 -21.44
N PRO A 627 32.18 -2.96 -20.59
CA PRO A 627 32.87 -4.15 -21.05
C PRO A 627 31.89 -5.20 -21.60
N GLY A 628 32.38 -6.07 -22.47
CA GLY A 628 31.71 -7.33 -22.79
C GLY A 628 31.80 -8.33 -21.63
N GLY A 629 31.10 -9.46 -21.75
CA GLY A 629 31.21 -10.56 -20.78
C GLY A 629 29.88 -10.97 -20.14
N PRO A 630 29.91 -11.90 -19.17
CA PRO A 630 28.71 -12.36 -18.48
C PRO A 630 28.17 -11.31 -17.51
N VAL A 631 26.85 -11.29 -17.31
CA VAL A 631 26.15 -10.38 -16.36
C VAL A 631 25.81 -11.04 -15.02
N ARG A 632 26.17 -12.32 -14.86
CA ARG A 632 25.94 -13.13 -13.66
C ARG A 632 27.18 -13.91 -13.33
N VAL A 633 27.36 -14.20 -12.05
CA VAL A 633 28.37 -15.15 -11.58
C VAL A 633 28.16 -16.52 -12.23
N GLU A 634 29.23 -17.14 -12.71
CA GLU A 634 29.18 -18.43 -13.42
C GLU A 634 28.89 -19.64 -12.52
N ASP A 635 28.97 -19.47 -11.20
CA ASP A 635 28.58 -20.50 -10.23
C ASP A 635 27.05 -20.67 -10.18
N TYR A 636 26.58 -21.78 -10.75
CA TYR A 636 25.17 -22.16 -10.80
C TYR A 636 24.59 -22.59 -9.44
N LYS A 637 25.40 -22.62 -8.37
CA LYS A 637 24.91 -22.81 -7.00
C LYS A 637 24.34 -21.53 -6.40
N VAL A 638 24.71 -20.37 -6.95
CA VAL A 638 24.24 -19.05 -6.49
C VAL A 638 23.32 -18.43 -7.53
N SER A 639 23.77 -18.38 -8.78
CA SER A 639 23.01 -17.78 -9.89
C SER A 639 22.29 -18.86 -10.72
N PRO A 640 21.07 -18.62 -11.23
CA PRO A 640 20.42 -19.63 -12.05
C PRO A 640 21.07 -19.74 -13.43
N PRO A 641 21.22 -20.96 -13.98
CA PRO A 641 21.82 -21.18 -15.29
C PRO A 641 20.95 -20.59 -16.42
N PRO A 642 21.54 -20.37 -17.61
CA PRO A 642 20.77 -19.92 -18.77
C PRO A 642 19.77 -20.98 -19.22
N ARG A 643 18.63 -20.54 -19.79
CA ARG A 643 17.53 -21.45 -20.15
C ARG A 643 17.89 -22.47 -21.23
N SER A 644 18.87 -22.16 -22.09
CA SER A 644 19.43 -23.11 -23.05
C SER A 644 20.14 -24.25 -22.33
N ALA A 645 21.12 -23.94 -21.47
CA ALA A 645 21.87 -24.93 -20.71
C ALA A 645 20.97 -25.75 -19.77
N MET A 646 19.97 -25.13 -19.13
CA MET A 646 19.01 -25.82 -18.26
C MET A 646 18.19 -26.90 -19.01
N LYS A 647 17.91 -26.71 -20.30
CA LYS A 647 17.13 -27.67 -21.10
C LYS A 647 17.98 -28.79 -21.70
N GLU A 648 19.28 -28.58 -21.83
CA GLU A 648 20.21 -29.56 -22.42
C GLU A 648 21.00 -30.34 -21.38
N ASN A 649 21.48 -29.67 -20.32
CA ASN A 649 22.31 -30.26 -19.27
C ASN A 649 21.48 -30.59 -18.01
N MET A 650 21.61 -31.83 -17.55
CA MET A 650 21.02 -32.31 -16.31
C MET A 650 21.51 -31.57 -15.05
N GLU A 651 22.80 -31.22 -14.94
CA GLU A 651 23.31 -30.49 -13.76
C GLU A 651 22.68 -29.09 -13.65
N ALA A 652 22.58 -28.40 -14.78
CA ALA A 652 21.94 -27.09 -14.86
C ALA A 652 20.45 -27.17 -14.47
N LEU A 653 19.75 -28.24 -14.87
CA LEU A 653 18.37 -28.47 -14.47
C LEU A 653 18.24 -28.72 -12.96
N ILE A 654 19.14 -29.52 -12.37
CA ILE A 654 19.17 -29.77 -10.92
C ILE A 654 19.40 -28.46 -10.16
N HIS A 655 20.39 -27.67 -10.56
CA HIS A 655 20.68 -26.38 -9.92
C HIS A 655 19.52 -25.41 -10.03
N HIS A 656 18.90 -25.29 -11.21
CA HIS A 656 17.70 -24.47 -11.40
C HIS A 656 16.56 -24.94 -10.47
N PHE A 657 16.29 -26.24 -10.39
CA PHE A 657 15.24 -26.78 -9.54
C PHE A 657 15.49 -26.48 -8.05
N LEU A 658 16.71 -26.69 -7.56
CA LEU A 658 17.07 -26.45 -6.15
C LEU A 658 17.04 -24.96 -5.78
N LEU A 659 17.56 -24.08 -6.64
CA LEU A 659 17.57 -22.63 -6.41
C LEU A 659 16.18 -22.03 -6.26
N TYR A 660 15.21 -22.48 -7.05
CA TYR A 660 13.85 -21.95 -7.01
C TYR A 660 12.93 -22.64 -5.99
N THR A 661 13.27 -23.84 -5.54
CA THR A 661 12.48 -24.56 -4.50
C THR A 661 13.00 -24.31 -3.09
N LYS A 662 14.31 -24.52 -2.87
CA LYS A 662 14.96 -24.34 -1.57
C LYS A 662 15.60 -22.96 -1.43
N GLY A 663 16.29 -22.50 -2.47
CA GLY A 663 17.21 -21.35 -2.39
C GLY A 663 18.67 -21.79 -2.25
N TYR A 664 19.58 -20.83 -2.26
CA TYR A 664 20.99 -21.06 -1.93
C TYR A 664 21.20 -20.83 -0.42
N ALA A 665 22.01 -21.69 0.21
CA ALA A 665 22.41 -21.52 1.60
C ALA A 665 23.52 -20.47 1.69
N VAL A 666 23.35 -19.50 2.59
CA VAL A 666 24.37 -18.47 2.85
C VAL A 666 25.17 -18.88 4.08
N PRO A 667 26.52 -18.80 4.07
CA PRO A 667 27.34 -19.13 5.23
C PRO A 667 26.87 -18.43 6.51
N PRO A 668 27.01 -19.08 7.69
CA PRO A 668 26.65 -18.45 8.96
C PRO A 668 27.58 -17.26 9.23
N GLY A 669 27.00 -16.12 9.58
CA GLY A 669 27.74 -14.88 9.78
C GLY A 669 26.82 -13.66 9.80
N GLU A 670 27.40 -12.52 10.12
CA GLU A 670 26.70 -11.23 10.16
C GLU A 670 27.46 -10.21 9.31
N THR A 671 26.72 -9.34 8.64
CA THR A 671 27.31 -8.26 7.86
C THR A 671 26.45 -7.01 7.97
N TYR A 672 27.12 -5.86 8.05
CA TYR A 672 26.53 -4.57 7.75
C TYR A 672 27.16 -4.10 6.43
N SER A 673 26.32 -3.92 5.41
CA SER A 673 26.71 -3.31 4.15
C SER A 673 25.91 -2.04 3.96
N ALA A 674 26.59 -0.98 3.55
CA ALA A 674 25.97 0.31 3.32
C ALA A 674 26.35 0.82 1.93
N ILE A 675 25.40 1.51 1.31
CA ILE A 675 25.59 2.20 0.03
C ILE A 675 25.17 3.66 0.16
N GLU A 676 25.62 4.48 -0.78
CA GLU A 676 25.11 5.83 -0.94
C GLU A 676 23.82 5.78 -1.77
N ALA A 677 22.67 5.58 -1.12
CA ALA A 677 21.39 5.82 -1.77
C ALA A 677 21.23 7.33 -2.06
N PRO A 678 20.33 7.75 -2.96
CA PRO A 678 20.14 9.18 -3.26
C PRO A 678 19.67 9.99 -2.05
N LYS A 679 18.99 9.34 -1.09
CA LYS A 679 18.57 9.92 0.19
C LYS A 679 19.72 10.03 1.20
N GLY A 680 20.72 9.16 1.11
CA GLY A 680 21.88 9.10 1.98
C GLY A 680 22.36 7.68 2.22
N GLU A 681 23.01 7.44 3.36
CA GLU A 681 23.50 6.10 3.70
C GLU A 681 22.33 5.16 3.97
N MET A 682 22.10 4.23 3.05
CA MET A 682 21.19 3.11 3.24
C MET A 682 22.01 1.87 3.60
N GLY A 683 21.73 1.31 4.77
CA GLY A 683 22.43 0.13 5.28
C GLY A 683 21.51 -1.07 5.43
N VAL A 684 22.05 -2.27 5.23
CA VAL A 684 21.37 -3.52 5.57
C VAL A 684 22.29 -4.34 6.47
N TYR A 685 21.77 -4.68 7.65
CA TYR A 685 22.37 -5.59 8.60
C TYR A 685 21.71 -6.96 8.46
N VAL A 686 22.42 -7.94 7.92
CA VAL A 686 21.93 -9.30 7.70
C VAL A 686 22.67 -10.25 8.62
N VAL A 687 21.92 -11.11 9.31
CA VAL A 687 22.44 -12.25 10.08
C VAL A 687 21.97 -13.53 9.40
N SER A 688 22.92 -14.39 9.07
CA SER A 688 22.71 -15.72 8.51
C SER A 688 23.08 -16.78 9.55
N ASP A 689 22.23 -17.80 9.69
CA ASP A 689 22.46 -18.98 10.55
C ASP A 689 23.05 -20.17 9.77
N GLY A 690 23.36 -19.98 8.48
CA GLY A 690 23.80 -21.06 7.58
C GLY A 690 22.68 -21.66 6.73
N SER A 691 21.42 -21.22 6.91
CA SER A 691 20.27 -21.70 6.14
C SER A 691 20.04 -20.92 4.84
N GLU A 692 19.02 -21.30 4.06
CA GLU A 692 18.62 -20.57 2.85
C GLU A 692 17.77 -19.31 3.14
N ARG A 693 17.48 -19.04 4.41
CA ARG A 693 16.67 -17.90 4.88
C ARG A 693 17.52 -16.99 5.76
N PRO A 694 17.36 -15.66 5.67
CA PRO A 694 18.02 -14.77 6.61
C PRO A 694 17.42 -14.96 8.01
N TYR A 695 18.26 -15.17 9.01
CA TYR A 695 17.84 -15.30 10.40
C TYR A 695 17.29 -13.98 10.93
N ARG A 696 18.00 -12.89 10.60
CA ARG A 696 17.57 -11.51 10.91
C ARG A 696 18.01 -10.60 9.79
N CYS A 697 17.15 -9.66 9.42
CA CYS A 697 17.47 -8.60 8.50
C CYS A 697 16.96 -7.27 9.08
N HIS A 698 17.88 -6.36 9.39
CA HIS A 698 17.55 -5.02 9.84
C HIS A 698 17.98 -4.00 8.79
N ILE A 699 17.10 -3.09 8.43
CA ILE A 699 17.39 -2.05 7.45
C ILE A 699 17.65 -0.74 8.20
N ARG A 700 18.73 -0.05 7.87
CA ARG A 700 18.98 1.34 8.27
C ARG A 700 18.58 2.27 7.13
N ALA A 701 17.42 2.90 7.26
CA ALA A 701 16.93 3.88 6.32
C ALA A 701 17.44 5.29 6.69
N PRO A 702 17.92 6.08 5.72
CA PRO A 702 18.36 7.46 5.97
C PRO A 702 17.20 8.34 6.46
N GLY A 703 16.01 8.24 5.84
CA GLY A 703 14.85 9.07 6.20
C GLY A 703 14.35 8.87 7.63
N PHE A 704 14.59 7.70 8.25
CA PHE A 704 14.25 7.47 9.65
C PHE A 704 15.10 8.33 10.60
N ALA A 705 16.41 8.42 10.36
CA ALA A 705 17.30 9.28 11.13
C ALA A 705 16.97 10.76 10.88
N HIS A 706 16.74 11.13 9.62
CA HIS A 706 16.37 12.51 9.25
C HIS A 706 15.09 12.97 9.96
N LEU A 707 14.04 12.14 9.94
CA LEU A 707 12.77 12.44 10.62
C LEU A 707 12.90 12.43 12.15
N GLY A 708 13.74 11.55 12.71
CA GLY A 708 14.06 11.57 14.14
C GLY A 708 14.70 12.88 14.60
N GLY A 709 15.46 13.54 13.72
CA GLY A 709 16.03 14.87 13.96
C GLY A 709 15.10 16.03 13.63
N PHE A 710 13.85 15.79 13.19
CA PHE A 710 12.96 16.85 12.71
C PHE A 710 12.62 17.90 13.78
N ASP A 711 12.39 17.49 15.03
CA ASP A 711 12.12 18.43 16.14
C ASP A 711 13.29 19.41 16.34
N HIS A 712 14.52 18.91 16.25
CA HIS A 712 15.71 19.74 16.39
C HIS A 712 15.83 20.77 15.27
N VAL A 713 15.53 20.38 14.03
CA VAL A 713 15.66 21.24 12.85
C VAL A 713 14.52 22.24 12.73
N ALA A 714 13.29 21.84 13.07
CA ALA A 714 12.09 22.66 12.90
C ALA A 714 11.86 23.65 14.05
N LYS A 715 12.53 23.49 15.19
CA LYS A 715 12.38 24.38 16.34
C LYS A 715 12.77 25.82 16.00
N GLY A 716 11.94 26.77 16.45
CA GLY A 716 12.15 28.21 16.20
C GLY A 716 11.77 28.68 14.79
N HIS A 717 11.32 27.78 13.92
CA HIS A 717 10.85 28.12 12.58
C HIS A 717 9.33 28.30 12.54
N LEU A 718 8.84 28.90 11.46
CA LEU A 718 7.41 29.08 11.22
C LEU A 718 6.79 27.79 10.69
N LEU A 719 5.47 27.65 10.81
CA LEU A 719 4.72 26.50 10.28
C LEU A 719 4.96 26.27 8.78
N ALA A 720 5.07 27.33 7.98
CA ALA A 720 5.33 27.22 6.54
C ALA A 720 6.74 26.68 6.24
N ASP A 721 7.71 26.95 7.10
CA ASP A 721 9.10 26.55 6.93
C ASP A 721 9.27 25.06 7.26
N ALA A 722 8.48 24.52 8.18
CA ALA A 722 8.42 23.09 8.45
C ALA A 722 8.14 22.26 7.20
N VAL A 723 7.29 22.76 6.29
CA VAL A 723 7.00 22.09 5.01
C VAL A 723 8.23 22.05 4.10
N ALA A 724 9.00 23.14 4.02
CA ALA A 724 10.25 23.15 3.27
C ALA A 724 11.29 22.20 3.89
N VAL A 725 11.37 22.14 5.23
CA VAL A 725 12.25 21.19 5.94
C VAL A 725 11.89 19.75 5.59
N ILE A 726 10.60 19.38 5.62
CA ILE A 726 10.11 18.05 5.22
C ILE A 726 10.56 17.72 3.78
N GLY A 727 10.33 18.63 2.84
CA GLY A 727 10.73 18.43 1.44
C GLY A 727 12.25 18.28 1.27
N THR A 728 13.05 19.04 2.01
CA THR A 728 14.52 18.92 1.93
C THR A 728 15.11 17.67 2.57
N MET A 729 14.41 17.05 3.53
CA MET A 729 14.79 15.75 4.10
C MET A 729 14.46 14.59 3.16
N ASP A 730 13.65 14.82 2.11
CA ASP A 730 13.29 13.84 1.09
C ASP A 730 12.70 12.55 1.68
N LEU A 731 11.64 12.71 2.48
CA LEU A 731 11.04 11.62 3.25
C LEU A 731 10.12 10.75 2.39
N VAL A 732 10.45 9.45 2.29
CA VAL A 732 9.57 8.43 1.73
C VAL A 732 9.16 7.48 2.84
N PHE A 733 7.88 7.46 3.20
CA PHE A 733 7.41 6.75 4.40
C PHE A 733 7.54 5.23 4.32
N GLY A 734 7.69 4.64 3.13
CA GLY A 734 7.93 3.21 2.98
C GLY A 734 9.29 2.75 3.54
N GLU A 735 10.30 3.63 3.55
CA GLU A 735 11.57 3.34 4.20
C GLU A 735 11.60 3.77 5.66
N VAL A 736 10.78 4.71 6.10
CA VAL A 736 10.68 5.11 7.52
C VAL A 736 9.98 3.99 8.31
N ASP A 737 8.82 3.56 7.81
CA ASP A 737 7.94 2.57 8.43
C ASP A 737 8.16 1.18 7.81
N ARG A 738 9.05 0.37 8.41
CA ARG A 738 9.48 -0.92 7.84
C ARG A 738 8.88 -2.12 8.54
#